data_AF-A0A318YGB9-F1
#
_entry.id   AF-A0A318YGB9-F1
#
_cell.length_a   1.000
_cell.length_b   1.000
_cell.length_c   1.000
_cell.angle_alpha   90.00
_cell.angle_beta   90.00
_cell.angle_gamma   90.00
#
_symmetry.space_group_name_H-M   'P 1'
#
loop_
_entity.id
_entity.type
_entity.pdbx_description
1 polymer ?
#
loop_
_entity_poly.entity_id
_entity_poly.type
_entity_poly.pdbx_seq_one_letter_code
_entity_poly.pdbx_strand_id
1 'polypeptide(L)'
;MSAHTAKRRRLSPSPDDSSRTQNNSAYSVSNRNNLTDSDAAKSSRKSDVSTLRTSGRAKNDRSAELALASGFYKSTFFKLQLDELLNGSRPNYDKQVSRLQETLHKLKSVIECLPDRPPKSTFEAEKELRGAHGITVPFPEPRPAKDTKYTVSYSKPTNINVVGSLSLKTGAKSDVPLSVDLAVTMPSALFQEKDYVNYRYFHKRAYYIASLAAGIREAEELNLTVKFGLQDGDSLRPVLLLEPNGTEIKESLPAKTQIRIITAIEDSLFPISRTLPSRNNIRQGSTDVPVSQESTPFYNAALRSEATVAQYHKFLYNAARNCESFKDACILGRTWLRQRGLGSSPFKGGFGGFEWTVLMALLFEGGGPNGKPVLLKSYSSYQLFKATLQFIAGRDLAIPLLFSATDISFPDGTPVLYDGKRGLNVLYKMAPWSYAFLRREANTTVRMLNESRDDNFDKVFIIKVNEPLLRFDRILKLPAQDSANILRSLRSQTAVYDVIVRALGDRADLVHIYGDVFKPWPVDAKPHRKPESQSVSVGIVLNTDNAERVVDHGPSAEQKEEAASFRSFWGEKAELRRFKDGTIRESLVWTDEKSSPSIVYQILMYILSRHFNYTKDDVVFIGDEYDDKLREGGDDVFSYSSPAFQAITDAFTSVQRSIQDMDGVPLTVRHLAPASPSLRYTALRLHGTAGVASNPADIVLQFESSARWPDDLKAIQMTKVAFLIKIGDSLKSGGVASACRVGLENESTGLMNNSFLDITHTSGIVFRLRIHHEREQLLLERQLKEKGASPLAKQQVAYALAAYKRLFIQTPRLTQAIRTLCTRFPLLSPTIRLVKYWFNCHLLAGHVNQELIELLVVRVFTQSYPWDSPSSVMAGFLRTLHVLARWDWQQEPLMVDFGELNKESMEAIQTRFSAWRSVDPAMNTVALFVASDIDTDGVTWTQHEIAAGAGLWPYCVRLVPYVPSTLRFRYQHSPGPATGTIGTAYEIQELRCAENCTNC
;
A
#
# COMPACT_ATOMS: atom_id res chain seq x y z
N MET A 1 6.19 -56.31 26.92
CA MET A 1 5.67 -57.45 26.14
C MET A 1 5.00 -56.90 24.88
N SER A 2 5.38 -57.45 23.72
CA SER A 2 4.74 -57.31 22.40
C SER A 2 4.50 -55.89 21.86
N ALA A 3 5.43 -55.45 21.00
CA ALA A 3 5.21 -54.36 20.07
C ALA A 3 4.33 -54.84 18.90
N HIS A 4 3.32 -54.06 18.48
CA HIS A 4 2.96 -53.96 17.07
C HIS A 4 2.13 -52.70 16.75
N THR A 5 2.68 -51.95 15.82
CA THR A 5 2.19 -50.76 15.12
C THR A 5 1.21 -51.14 13.99
N ALA A 6 0.16 -50.34 13.80
CA ALA A 6 -0.68 -50.28 12.59
C ALA A 6 -1.28 -48.87 12.50
N LYS A 7 -1.52 -48.22 11.36
CA LYS A 7 -1.24 -48.42 9.93
C LYS A 7 -1.66 -47.09 9.27
N ARG A 8 -0.81 -46.47 8.43
CA ARG A 8 -1.25 -45.72 7.24
C ARG A 8 -0.05 -45.32 6.38
N ARG A 9 0.04 -45.86 5.16
CA ARG A 9 0.66 -45.16 4.03
C ARG A 9 0.18 -45.72 2.68
N ARG A 10 0.24 -44.78 1.73
CA ARG A 10 -0.07 -44.78 0.29
C ARG A 10 0.37 -46.04 -0.49
N LEU A 11 -0.26 -46.25 -1.65
CA LEU A 11 0.31 -46.31 -3.02
C LEU A 11 -0.61 -47.13 -3.97
N SER A 12 -0.82 -46.64 -5.19
CA SER A 12 -1.08 -47.45 -6.41
C SER A 12 0.29 -47.90 -7.01
N PRO A 13 0.45 -48.88 -7.97
CA PRO A 13 -0.48 -49.36 -9.04
C PRO A 13 -0.45 -50.88 -9.46
N SER A 14 -1.38 -51.30 -10.36
CA SER A 14 -1.34 -52.33 -11.47
C SER A 14 -1.08 -53.85 -11.22
N PRO A 15 -1.24 -54.81 -12.19
CA PRO A 15 -2.27 -55.08 -13.26
C PRO A 15 -2.67 -56.60 -13.45
N ASP A 16 -3.54 -56.89 -14.45
CA ASP A 16 -3.83 -58.13 -15.25
C ASP A 16 -4.40 -59.42 -14.56
N ASP A 17 -5.22 -60.33 -15.15
CA ASP A 17 -5.55 -60.68 -16.55
C ASP A 17 -6.83 -61.59 -16.68
N SER A 18 -7.29 -61.78 -17.94
CA SER A 18 -8.19 -62.81 -18.53
C SER A 18 -9.72 -62.56 -18.52
N SER A 19 -10.52 -62.76 -19.59
CA SER A 19 -10.34 -63.27 -20.96
C SER A 19 -11.60 -63.01 -21.82
N ARG A 20 -11.46 -62.77 -23.13
CA ARG A 20 -12.24 -63.43 -24.22
C ARG A 20 -11.80 -62.98 -25.64
N THR A 21 -11.86 -63.95 -26.53
CA THR A 21 -11.28 -64.16 -27.87
C THR A 21 -12.09 -63.57 -29.04
N GLN A 22 -11.42 -63.18 -30.15
CA GLN A 22 -11.44 -63.84 -31.48
C GLN A 22 -10.79 -63.02 -32.63
N ASN A 23 -9.86 -63.67 -33.36
CA ASN A 23 -9.58 -63.72 -34.83
C ASN A 23 -9.40 -62.40 -35.65
N ASN A 24 -8.51 -62.27 -36.66
CA ASN A 24 -7.80 -63.25 -37.50
C ASN A 24 -6.69 -62.57 -38.37
N SER A 25 -5.63 -63.33 -38.69
CA SER A 25 -4.84 -63.41 -39.96
C SER A 25 -4.07 -62.18 -40.54
N ALA A 26 -2.87 -62.22 -41.13
CA ALA A 26 -1.95 -63.30 -41.58
C ALA A 26 -0.50 -62.78 -41.82
N TYR A 27 0.49 -63.66 -41.54
CA TYR A 27 1.73 -64.08 -42.27
C TYR A 27 2.28 -63.22 -43.44
N SER A 28 3.58 -63.14 -43.80
CA SER A 28 4.89 -63.63 -43.31
C SER A 28 6.02 -63.21 -44.29
N VAL A 29 7.19 -62.79 -43.79
CA VAL A 29 8.56 -63.37 -43.98
C VAL A 29 8.97 -63.74 -45.44
N SER A 30 10.13 -63.40 -46.04
CA SER A 30 11.55 -63.52 -45.60
C SER A 30 12.54 -63.04 -46.69
N ASN A 31 13.62 -62.37 -46.25
CA ASN A 31 15.06 -62.62 -46.47
C ASN A 31 15.77 -62.71 -47.86
N ARG A 32 16.92 -61.99 -47.86
CA ARG A 32 18.33 -62.37 -48.19
C ARG A 32 19.01 -61.89 -49.50
N ASN A 33 19.88 -60.88 -49.32
CA ASN A 33 21.30 -60.70 -49.70
C ASN A 33 21.93 -61.41 -50.91
N ASN A 34 22.60 -60.64 -51.78
CA ASN A 34 24.08 -60.56 -51.99
C ASN A 34 24.42 -59.73 -53.26
N LEU A 35 25.34 -58.75 -53.19
CA LEU A 35 26.69 -58.66 -53.84
C LEU A 35 26.65 -58.60 -55.40
N THR A 36 27.36 -57.77 -56.18
CA THR A 36 28.64 -57.04 -56.10
C THR A 36 28.84 -56.24 -57.41
N ASP A 37 29.65 -55.16 -57.37
CA ASP A 37 30.60 -54.65 -58.42
C ASP A 37 30.11 -54.33 -59.85
N SER A 38 30.66 -53.39 -60.64
CA SER A 38 31.74 -52.38 -60.51
C SER A 38 31.76 -51.48 -61.77
N ASP A 39 32.37 -50.29 -61.63
CA ASP A 39 33.12 -49.48 -62.62
C ASP A 39 32.48 -48.73 -63.83
N ALA A 40 32.58 -47.38 -63.82
CA ALA A 40 33.54 -46.59 -64.61
C ALA A 40 33.29 -45.04 -64.60
N ALA A 41 34.36 -44.30 -64.22
CA ALA A 41 34.75 -42.87 -64.33
C ALA A 41 34.18 -41.99 -65.49
N LYS A 42 34.11 -40.63 -65.49
CA LYS A 42 34.72 -39.49 -64.72
C LYS A 42 34.06 -38.12 -65.11
N SER A 43 34.15 -37.11 -64.21
CA SER A 43 34.16 -35.62 -64.41
C SER A 43 32.81 -34.88 -64.66
N SER A 44 32.40 -33.76 -64.01
CA SER A 44 32.93 -32.88 -62.95
C SER A 44 31.85 -31.85 -62.48
N ARG A 45 31.93 -31.39 -61.21
CA ARG A 45 31.31 -30.16 -60.58
C ARG A 45 29.77 -30.09 -60.51
N LYS A 46 29.06 -29.67 -59.45
CA LYS A 46 29.34 -29.11 -58.11
C LYS A 46 28.03 -29.16 -57.29
N SER A 47 28.18 -29.07 -55.96
CA SER A 47 27.21 -28.81 -54.87
C SER A 47 26.40 -29.98 -54.29
N ASP A 48 27.00 -30.66 -53.30
CA ASP A 48 26.30 -31.29 -52.19
C ASP A 48 26.85 -30.76 -50.86
N VAL A 49 25.96 -30.31 -49.97
CA VAL A 49 26.23 -30.28 -48.53
C VAL A 49 25.15 -31.12 -47.90
N SER A 50 25.53 -32.35 -47.55
CA SER A 50 24.71 -33.27 -46.78
C SER A 50 24.71 -32.89 -45.30
N THR A 51 23.51 -32.90 -44.76
CA THR A 51 23.11 -32.73 -43.37
C THR A 51 23.80 -33.70 -42.41
N LEU A 52 24.51 -33.17 -41.43
CA LEU A 52 24.80 -33.83 -40.15
C LEU A 52 23.97 -33.18 -39.05
N ARG A 53 23.29 -34.06 -38.31
CA ARG A 53 22.31 -33.78 -37.26
C ARG A 53 22.90 -32.93 -36.13
N THR A 54 22.23 -31.82 -35.82
CA THR A 54 22.32 -31.13 -34.52
C THR A 54 20.90 -30.93 -33.99
N SER A 55 20.48 -31.80 -33.08
CA SER A 55 19.29 -31.58 -32.26
C SER A 55 19.72 -30.99 -30.90
N GLY A 56 19.01 -29.93 -30.47
CA GLY A 56 18.98 -29.54 -29.06
C GLY A 56 19.92 -28.43 -28.60
N ARG A 57 19.92 -27.25 -29.25
CA ARG A 57 20.37 -26.02 -28.56
C ARG A 57 19.77 -24.67 -28.99
N ALA A 58 18.90 -24.64 -30.00
CA ALA A 58 18.44 -23.38 -30.60
C ALA A 58 17.13 -22.76 -30.04
N LYS A 59 16.49 -23.36 -29.03
CA LYS A 59 15.22 -22.82 -28.48
C LYS A 59 15.38 -21.81 -27.32
N ASN A 60 16.53 -21.75 -26.66
CA ASN A 60 16.78 -20.79 -25.56
C ASN A 60 17.48 -19.50 -25.97
N ASP A 61 18.21 -19.49 -27.10
CA ASP A 61 18.87 -18.26 -27.56
C ASP A 61 17.92 -17.33 -28.30
N ARG A 62 16.90 -17.86 -28.99
CA ARG A 62 15.91 -17.03 -29.70
C ARG A 62 15.00 -16.25 -28.74
N SER A 63 14.72 -16.76 -27.55
CA SER A 63 13.94 -16.07 -26.51
C SER A 63 14.78 -15.03 -25.77
N ALA A 64 16.07 -15.26 -25.59
CA ALA A 64 17.01 -14.26 -25.05
C ALA A 64 17.31 -13.14 -26.07
N GLU A 65 17.50 -13.47 -27.35
CA GLU A 65 17.64 -12.49 -28.44
C GLU A 65 16.35 -11.72 -28.70
N LEU A 66 15.16 -12.35 -28.62
CA LEU A 66 13.89 -11.60 -28.62
C LEU A 66 13.76 -10.70 -27.39
N ALA A 67 14.19 -11.14 -26.19
CA ALA A 67 14.17 -10.31 -24.98
C ALA A 67 15.18 -9.15 -25.04
N LEU A 68 16.28 -9.30 -25.78
CA LEU A 68 17.30 -8.28 -26.01
C LEU A 68 16.91 -7.31 -27.14
N ALA A 69 16.21 -7.78 -28.18
CA ALA A 69 15.76 -6.97 -29.31
C ALA A 69 14.45 -6.22 -29.03
N SER A 70 13.69 -6.60 -27.99
CA SER A 70 12.38 -6.03 -27.68
C SER A 70 12.26 -5.58 -26.22
N GLY A 71 12.78 -4.40 -25.92
CA GLY A 71 12.51 -3.68 -24.68
C GLY A 71 11.04 -3.24 -24.59
N PHE A 72 10.11 -4.19 -24.45
CA PHE A 72 8.68 -3.92 -24.33
C PHE A 72 8.40 -3.20 -23.01
N TYR A 73 8.44 -1.88 -23.07
CA TYR A 73 7.57 -1.03 -22.26
C TYR A 73 6.14 -1.53 -22.38
N LYS A 74 5.30 -1.34 -21.35
CA LYS A 74 3.88 -1.71 -21.42
C LYS A 74 3.19 -1.19 -22.69
N SER A 75 3.56 0.02 -23.08
CA SER A 75 3.13 0.69 -24.29
C SER A 75 4.17 1.75 -24.69
N THR A 76 4.09 2.24 -25.93
CA THR A 76 4.88 3.40 -26.37
C THR A 76 4.59 4.65 -25.52
N PHE A 77 3.34 4.79 -25.04
CA PHE A 77 2.96 5.87 -24.14
C PHE A 77 3.66 5.79 -22.78
N PHE A 78 3.73 4.60 -22.18
CA PHE A 78 4.45 4.38 -20.92
C PHE A 78 5.93 4.73 -21.03
N LYS A 79 6.53 4.45 -22.20
CA LYS A 79 7.91 4.87 -22.49
C LYS A 79 8.04 6.39 -22.51
N LEU A 80 7.13 7.10 -23.20
CA LEU A 80 7.15 8.56 -23.29
C LEU A 80 7.02 9.22 -21.91
N GLN A 81 6.09 8.73 -21.07
CA GLN A 81 5.95 9.21 -19.69
C GLN A 81 7.23 8.99 -18.87
N LEU A 82 7.89 7.84 -19.06
CA LEU A 82 9.14 7.53 -18.36
C LEU A 82 10.29 8.45 -18.80
N ASP A 83 10.42 8.69 -20.10
CA ASP A 83 11.42 9.58 -20.67
C ASP A 83 11.18 11.03 -20.18
N GLU A 84 9.93 11.47 -20.12
CA GLU A 84 9.54 12.77 -19.56
C GLU A 84 9.87 12.88 -18.06
N LEU A 85 9.50 11.86 -17.27
CA LEU A 85 9.81 11.81 -15.84
C LEU A 85 11.32 11.86 -15.60
N LEU A 86 12.11 11.13 -16.37
CA LEU A 86 13.57 11.12 -16.26
C LEU A 86 14.15 12.49 -16.60
N ASN A 87 13.69 13.12 -17.68
CA ASN A 87 14.10 14.47 -18.06
C ASN A 87 13.76 15.51 -16.98
N GLY A 88 12.56 15.45 -16.42
CA GLY A 88 12.13 16.30 -15.31
C GLY A 88 12.93 16.04 -14.03
N SER A 89 13.14 14.77 -13.68
CA SER A 89 13.76 14.34 -12.43
C SER A 89 15.28 14.47 -12.41
N ARG A 90 15.95 14.50 -13.56
CA ARG A 90 17.42 14.59 -13.65
C ARG A 90 17.90 15.98 -13.24
N PRO A 91 18.73 16.11 -12.18
CA PRO A 91 19.41 17.37 -11.87
C PRO A 91 20.32 17.80 -13.02
N ASN A 92 20.44 19.11 -13.26
CA ASN A 92 21.48 19.62 -14.15
C ASN A 92 22.82 19.56 -13.40
N TYR A 93 23.49 18.42 -13.51
CA TYR A 93 24.72 18.13 -12.77
C TYR A 93 25.83 19.12 -13.11
N ASP A 94 26.00 19.48 -14.38
CA ASP A 94 27.12 20.33 -14.79
C ASP A 94 26.96 21.75 -14.24
N LYS A 95 25.72 22.28 -14.24
CA LYS A 95 25.38 23.56 -13.58
C LYS A 95 25.53 23.50 -12.06
N GLN A 96 25.26 22.36 -11.43
CA GLN A 96 25.45 22.20 -9.99
C GLN A 96 26.91 22.12 -9.61
N VAL A 97 27.70 21.34 -10.36
CA VAL A 97 29.13 21.21 -10.14
C VAL A 97 29.80 22.57 -10.33
N SER A 98 29.51 23.31 -11.41
CA SER A 98 30.13 24.62 -11.65
C SER A 98 29.85 25.63 -10.54
N ARG A 99 28.64 25.62 -9.97
CA ARG A 99 28.24 26.46 -8.84
C ARG A 99 28.91 26.09 -7.52
N LEU A 100 29.04 24.80 -7.26
CA LEU A 100 29.61 24.28 -6.02
C LEU A 100 31.13 24.22 -6.03
N GLN A 101 31.75 24.23 -7.21
CA GLN A 101 33.17 23.96 -7.37
C GLN A 101 34.02 24.91 -6.53
N GLU A 102 33.79 26.21 -6.60
CA GLU A 102 34.56 27.19 -5.83
C GLU A 102 34.36 27.00 -4.32
N THR A 103 33.12 26.84 -3.86
CA THR A 103 32.82 26.58 -2.44
C THR A 103 33.47 25.31 -1.93
N LEU A 104 33.44 24.22 -2.71
CA LEU A 104 34.07 22.94 -2.34
C LEU A 104 35.59 23.04 -2.31
N HIS A 105 36.22 23.81 -3.21
CA HIS A 105 37.66 24.06 -3.17
C HIS A 105 38.06 24.90 -1.96
N LYS A 106 37.32 25.97 -1.66
CA LYS A 106 37.53 26.78 -0.45
C LYS A 106 37.37 25.95 0.82
N LEU A 107 36.27 25.19 0.91
CA LEU A 107 36.02 24.29 2.04
C LEU A 107 37.13 23.24 2.19
N LYS A 108 37.59 22.65 1.09
CA LYS A 108 38.74 21.73 1.10
C LYS A 108 40.00 22.42 1.64
N SER A 109 40.32 23.61 1.15
CA SER A 109 41.47 24.41 1.61
C SER A 109 41.39 24.70 3.10
N VAL A 110 40.22 25.14 3.59
CA VAL A 110 39.99 25.40 5.02
C VAL A 110 40.26 24.15 5.83
N ILE A 111 39.71 23.00 5.43
CA ILE A 111 39.91 21.71 6.14
C ILE A 111 41.40 21.28 6.11
N GLU A 112 42.10 21.46 5.00
CA GLU A 112 43.53 21.09 4.86
C GLU A 112 44.46 22.00 5.67
N CYS A 113 44.06 23.25 5.92
CA CYS A 113 44.81 24.23 6.71
C CYS A 113 44.49 24.20 8.21
N LEU A 114 43.57 23.36 8.68
CA LEU A 114 43.24 23.28 10.10
C LEU A 114 44.44 22.79 10.93
N PRO A 115 44.77 23.45 12.05
CA PRO A 115 45.89 23.04 12.89
C PRO A 115 45.61 21.70 13.58
N ASP A 116 46.64 20.88 13.70
CA ASP A 116 46.58 19.65 14.48
C ASP A 116 46.29 19.96 15.96
N ARG A 117 45.46 19.13 16.59
CA ARG A 117 45.18 19.22 18.04
C ARG A 117 45.81 18.01 18.74
N PRO A 118 46.70 18.22 19.74
CA PRO A 118 47.42 17.13 20.37
C PRO A 118 46.48 16.19 21.16
N PRO A 119 46.90 14.94 21.44
CA PRO A 119 46.11 14.00 22.23
C PRO A 119 45.82 14.52 23.64
N LYS A 120 44.53 14.60 23.99
CA LYS A 120 44.04 15.00 25.33
C LYS A 120 42.99 14.03 25.84
N SER A 121 42.71 14.06 27.15
CA SER A 121 41.57 13.32 27.68
C SER A 121 40.26 13.82 27.07
N THR A 122 39.25 12.95 26.98
CA THR A 122 37.94 13.30 26.39
C THR A 122 37.29 14.51 27.07
N PHE A 123 37.42 14.61 28.39
CA PHE A 123 36.83 15.68 29.19
C PHE A 123 37.55 17.03 28.98
N GLU A 124 38.88 17.04 28.99
CA GLU A 124 39.66 18.26 28.76
C GLU A 124 39.44 18.78 27.34
N ALA A 125 39.46 17.89 26.35
CA ALA A 125 39.28 18.24 24.96
C ALA A 125 37.87 18.80 24.67
N GLU A 126 36.82 18.25 25.29
CA GLU A 126 35.47 18.82 25.19
C GLU A 126 35.38 20.21 25.85
N LYS A 127 35.99 20.37 27.03
CA LYS A 127 35.99 21.67 27.75
C LYS A 127 36.70 22.75 26.94
N GLU A 128 37.82 22.42 26.31
CA GLU A 128 38.57 23.31 25.43
C GLU A 128 37.78 23.71 24.19
N LEU A 129 37.19 22.75 23.46
CA LEU A 129 36.35 23.05 22.29
C LEU A 129 35.17 23.95 22.65
N ARG A 130 34.54 23.70 23.81
CA ARG A 130 33.43 24.51 24.31
C ARG A 130 33.88 25.91 24.73
N GLY A 131 35.01 26.03 25.42
CA GLY A 131 35.49 27.31 25.93
C GLY A 131 36.10 28.21 24.85
N ALA A 132 36.94 27.65 23.97
CA ALA A 132 37.66 28.41 22.95
C ALA A 132 36.77 28.74 21.74
N HIS A 133 35.92 27.80 21.34
CA HIS A 133 35.12 27.97 20.12
C HIS A 133 33.62 28.06 20.42
N GLY A 134 33.10 27.54 21.53
CA GLY A 134 31.65 27.43 21.72
C GLY A 134 31.05 26.29 20.89
N ILE A 135 31.76 25.16 20.77
CA ILE A 135 31.23 23.92 20.16
C ILE A 135 30.97 22.88 21.24
N THR A 136 29.78 22.28 21.17
CA THR A 136 29.46 21.10 21.97
C THR A 136 29.79 19.83 21.17
N VAL A 137 30.67 18.98 21.68
CA VAL A 137 30.99 17.70 21.02
C VAL A 137 29.75 16.79 21.00
N PRO A 138 29.32 16.30 19.82
CA PRO A 138 28.12 15.47 19.68
C PRO A 138 28.46 14.00 19.99
N PHE A 139 28.94 13.72 21.20
CA PHE A 139 29.24 12.33 21.60
C PHE A 139 27.97 11.47 21.54
N PRO A 140 28.05 10.26 20.95
CA PRO A 140 26.97 9.29 21.02
C PRO A 140 26.76 8.83 22.46
N GLU A 141 25.58 8.30 22.75
CA GLU A 141 25.30 7.67 24.04
C GLU A 141 25.71 6.18 24.01
N PRO A 142 26.39 5.65 25.04
CA PRO A 142 26.81 6.35 26.26
C PRO A 142 28.02 7.25 26.02
N ARG A 143 27.97 8.47 26.57
CA ARG A 143 29.12 9.40 26.51
C ARG A 143 30.38 8.81 27.15
N PRO A 144 31.59 9.25 26.74
CA PRO A 144 32.82 8.84 27.41
C PRO A 144 32.81 9.22 28.89
N ALA A 145 33.18 8.27 29.75
CA ALA A 145 33.29 8.48 31.19
C ALA A 145 34.48 9.39 31.55
N LYS A 146 34.46 10.03 32.72
CA LYS A 146 35.54 10.96 33.15
C LYS A 146 36.90 10.27 33.32
N ASP A 147 36.90 8.99 33.67
CA ASP A 147 38.07 8.12 33.89
C ASP A 147 38.51 7.37 32.62
N THR A 148 38.03 7.80 31.46
CA THR A 148 38.39 7.20 30.17
C THR A 148 39.90 7.27 29.91
N LYS A 149 40.53 6.11 29.69
CA LYS A 149 41.99 5.99 29.49
C LYS A 149 42.51 6.37 28.10
N TYR A 150 41.67 6.31 27.06
CA TYR A 150 42.10 6.70 25.72
C TYR A 150 41.92 8.20 25.50
N THR A 151 42.76 8.76 24.65
CA THR A 151 42.76 10.17 24.30
C THR A 151 42.01 10.42 22.99
N VAL A 152 41.60 11.67 22.78
CA VAL A 152 41.08 12.19 21.52
C VAL A 152 42.02 13.28 20.99
N SER A 153 42.17 13.34 19.67
CA SER A 153 43.02 14.29 18.96
C SER A 153 42.42 14.62 17.59
N TYR A 154 42.96 15.64 16.95
CA TYR A 154 42.65 15.99 15.56
C TYR A 154 43.95 16.08 14.77
N SER A 155 43.93 15.52 13.56
CA SER A 155 44.96 15.76 12.56
C SER A 155 44.33 15.96 11.18
N LYS A 156 45.06 16.64 10.30
CA LYS A 156 44.61 16.87 8.91
C LYS A 156 44.18 15.57 8.23
N PRO A 157 43.07 15.55 7.47
CA PRO A 157 42.57 14.33 6.84
C PRO A 157 43.53 13.80 5.77
N THR A 158 43.56 12.48 5.60
CA THR A 158 44.37 11.84 4.54
C THR A 158 43.80 12.13 3.15
N ASN A 159 42.48 12.27 3.04
CA ASN A 159 41.81 12.49 1.77
C ASN A 159 40.46 13.20 1.97
N ILE A 160 40.06 14.01 1.00
CA ILE A 160 38.77 14.71 0.95
C ILE A 160 38.20 14.52 -0.46
N ASN A 161 37.09 13.76 -0.57
CA ASN A 161 36.47 13.45 -1.86
C ASN A 161 34.96 13.68 -1.84
N VAL A 162 34.42 14.12 -2.97
CA VAL A 162 32.97 14.14 -3.19
C VAL A 162 32.51 12.71 -3.53
N VAL A 163 31.54 12.19 -2.77
CA VAL A 163 30.99 10.84 -2.94
C VAL A 163 29.48 10.89 -3.13
N GLY A 164 28.82 9.73 -3.15
CA GLY A 164 27.37 9.64 -3.22
C GLY A 164 26.77 10.01 -4.58
N SER A 165 25.53 10.50 -4.55
CA SER A 165 24.70 10.58 -5.77
C SER A 165 25.09 11.67 -6.76
N LEU A 166 25.74 12.76 -6.29
CA LEU A 166 26.20 13.85 -7.16
C LEU A 166 27.35 13.37 -8.05
N SER A 167 28.40 12.80 -7.45
CA SER A 167 29.57 12.28 -8.15
C SER A 167 29.22 11.13 -9.10
N LEU A 168 28.29 10.26 -8.70
CA LEU A 168 27.82 9.14 -9.53
C LEU A 168 26.79 9.56 -10.61
N LYS A 169 26.31 10.81 -10.59
CA LYS A 169 25.19 11.30 -11.42
C LYS A 169 23.93 10.41 -11.31
N THR A 170 23.62 9.93 -10.11
CA THR A 170 22.47 9.05 -9.79
C THR A 170 21.41 9.72 -8.91
N GLY A 171 21.56 11.03 -8.63
CA GLY A 171 20.61 11.83 -7.85
C GLY A 171 19.33 12.14 -8.62
N ALA A 172 18.23 12.34 -7.89
CA ALA A 172 16.94 12.76 -8.44
C ALA A 172 16.53 14.10 -7.80
N LYS A 173 16.02 15.04 -8.61
CA LYS A 173 15.44 16.31 -8.11
C LYS A 173 14.36 16.01 -7.07
N SER A 174 14.22 16.91 -6.10
CA SER A 174 13.28 16.79 -4.98
C SER A 174 12.97 18.17 -4.40
N ASP A 175 11.90 18.23 -3.62
CA ASP A 175 11.59 19.39 -2.77
C ASP A 175 12.53 19.50 -1.55
N VAL A 176 13.15 18.38 -1.16
CA VAL A 176 14.20 18.35 -0.13
C VAL A 176 15.52 18.86 -0.74
N PRO A 177 16.33 19.61 0.03
CA PRO A 177 17.64 20.06 -0.45
C PRO A 177 18.48 18.91 -0.99
N LEU A 178 19.12 19.12 -2.14
CA LEU A 178 20.04 18.14 -2.70
C LEU A 178 21.30 18.12 -1.81
N SER A 179 21.53 16.98 -1.14
CA SER A 179 22.70 16.77 -0.28
C SER A 179 23.90 16.36 -1.12
N VAL A 180 25.01 17.07 -0.95
CA VAL A 180 26.32 16.76 -1.53
C VAL A 180 27.20 16.15 -0.45
N ASP A 181 27.55 14.89 -0.62
CA ASP A 181 28.32 14.15 0.38
C ASP A 181 29.82 14.37 0.16
N LEU A 182 30.48 15.00 1.13
CA LEU A 182 31.92 15.17 1.18
C LEU A 182 32.50 14.18 2.19
N ALA A 183 33.22 13.17 1.71
CA ALA A 183 33.89 12.18 2.55
C ALA A 183 35.27 12.70 2.97
N VAL A 184 35.47 12.82 4.27
CA VAL A 184 36.74 13.22 4.90
C VAL A 184 37.36 11.99 5.58
N THR A 185 38.47 11.51 5.03
CA THR A 185 39.15 10.31 5.53
C THR A 185 40.01 10.65 6.73
N MET A 186 39.63 10.12 7.90
CA MET A 186 40.39 10.29 9.14
C MET A 186 41.70 9.49 9.07
N PRO A 187 42.85 10.07 9.45
CA PRO A 187 44.13 9.36 9.42
C PRO A 187 44.18 8.16 10.36
N SER A 188 44.73 7.05 9.87
CA SER A 188 44.89 5.79 10.63
C SER A 188 45.72 5.98 11.92
N ALA A 189 46.63 6.95 11.95
CA ALA A 189 47.44 7.32 13.12
C ALA A 189 46.63 7.83 14.33
N LEU A 190 45.38 8.27 14.13
CA LEU A 190 44.50 8.70 15.23
C LEU A 190 43.93 7.53 16.03
N PHE A 191 44.03 6.31 15.51
CA PHE A 191 43.35 5.14 16.05
C PHE A 191 44.34 4.09 16.56
N GLN A 192 43.90 3.36 17.58
CA GLN A 192 44.57 2.19 18.15
C GLN A 192 43.87 0.92 17.64
N GLU A 193 44.59 -0.19 17.62
CA GLU A 193 44.09 -1.48 17.12
C GLU A 193 42.75 -1.91 17.74
N LYS A 194 42.52 -1.60 19.03
CA LYS A 194 41.31 -1.97 19.79
C LYS A 194 40.21 -0.90 19.83
N ASP A 195 40.33 0.19 19.06
CA ASP A 195 39.33 1.26 19.08
C ASP A 195 37.97 0.86 18.46
N TYR A 196 37.88 -0.30 17.81
CA TYR A 196 36.60 -0.87 17.39
C TYR A 196 35.70 -1.29 18.57
N VAL A 197 36.23 -1.42 19.79
CA VAL A 197 35.49 -1.89 20.98
C VAL A 197 34.95 -0.71 21.81
N ASN A 198 33.77 -0.87 22.41
CA ASN A 198 33.21 0.02 23.44
C ASN A 198 33.16 1.50 23.05
N TYR A 199 32.61 1.80 21.86
CA TYR A 199 32.36 3.16 21.36
C TYR A 199 33.61 4.04 21.15
N ARG A 200 34.82 3.53 21.40
CA ARG A 200 36.09 4.29 21.32
C ARG A 200 36.27 4.99 19.98
N TYR A 201 36.08 4.25 18.89
CA TYR A 201 36.09 4.79 17.52
C TYR A 201 35.06 5.91 17.35
N PHE A 202 33.81 5.68 17.75
CA PHE A 202 32.73 6.65 17.58
C PHE A 202 32.94 7.92 18.43
N HIS A 203 33.57 7.82 19.60
CA HIS A 203 33.95 8.99 20.40
C HIS A 203 35.05 9.80 19.74
N LYS A 204 36.11 9.14 19.25
CA LYS A 204 37.16 9.80 18.46
C LYS A 204 36.59 10.48 17.21
N ARG A 205 35.70 9.78 16.49
CA ARG A 205 34.99 10.29 15.31
C ARG A 205 34.12 11.52 15.64
N ALA A 206 33.36 11.49 16.73
CA ALA A 206 32.53 12.62 17.15
C ALA A 206 33.39 13.85 17.51
N TYR A 207 34.52 13.64 18.18
CA TYR A 207 35.48 14.71 18.46
C TYR A 207 36.14 15.27 17.19
N TYR A 208 36.46 14.40 16.22
CA TYR A 208 36.99 14.80 14.92
C TYR A 208 35.99 15.70 14.16
N ILE A 209 34.73 15.29 14.10
CA ILE A 209 33.62 16.08 13.52
C ILE A 209 33.45 17.43 14.23
N ALA A 210 33.54 17.47 15.56
CA ALA A 210 33.46 18.73 16.31
C ALA A 210 34.67 19.65 16.03
N SER A 211 35.86 19.08 15.84
CA SER A 211 37.07 19.83 15.50
C SER A 211 36.98 20.45 14.10
N LEU A 212 36.44 19.70 13.13
CA LEU A 212 36.11 20.24 11.80
C LEU A 212 35.09 21.37 11.89
N ALA A 213 34.04 21.22 12.69
CA ALA A 213 33.04 22.26 12.88
C ALA A 213 33.64 23.56 13.42
N ALA A 214 34.61 23.46 14.34
CA ALA A 214 35.28 24.61 14.93
C ALA A 214 36.03 25.39 13.84
N GLY A 215 36.87 24.69 13.09
CA GLY A 215 37.65 25.28 12.01
C GLY A 215 36.80 25.87 10.88
N ILE A 216 35.74 25.18 10.46
CA ILE A 216 34.86 25.66 9.38
C ILE A 216 34.08 26.90 9.82
N ARG A 217 33.62 26.96 11.07
CA ARG A 217 32.83 28.09 11.57
C ARG A 217 33.68 29.35 11.77
N GLU A 218 34.97 29.21 12.05
CA GLU A 218 35.92 30.33 12.15
C GLU A 218 36.31 30.91 10.78
N ALA A 219 36.14 30.13 9.71
CA ALA A 219 36.40 30.58 8.35
C ALA A 219 35.22 31.42 7.81
N GLU A 220 35.18 32.71 8.18
CA GLU A 220 34.13 33.66 7.78
C GLU A 220 33.97 33.75 6.24
N GLU A 221 35.04 33.51 5.48
CA GLU A 221 35.04 33.53 4.01
C GLU A 221 34.12 32.50 3.34
N LEU A 222 33.67 31.46 4.08
CA LEU A 222 32.80 30.42 3.54
C LEU A 222 31.32 30.83 3.46
N ASN A 223 30.85 31.77 4.30
CA ASN A 223 29.44 32.18 4.39
C ASN A 223 28.45 30.99 4.55
N LEU A 224 28.84 29.95 5.30
CA LEU A 224 28.04 28.75 5.56
C LEU A 224 27.57 28.68 7.00
N THR A 225 26.29 28.37 7.21
CA THR A 225 25.76 27.95 8.50
C THR A 225 26.16 26.50 8.75
N VAL A 226 26.81 26.24 9.89
CA VAL A 226 27.23 24.89 10.31
C VAL A 226 26.23 24.33 11.32
N LYS A 227 25.69 23.15 11.03
CA LYS A 227 24.78 22.39 11.92
C LYS A 227 25.29 20.97 12.10
N PHE A 228 24.95 20.35 13.22
CA PHE A 228 25.07 18.90 13.37
C PHE A 228 23.83 18.20 12.81
N GLY A 229 24.05 17.02 12.25
CA GLY A 229 23.02 16.06 11.89
C GLY A 229 23.47 14.64 12.19
N LEU A 230 22.65 13.65 11.82
CA LEU A 230 22.97 12.23 11.95
C LEU A 230 23.03 11.58 10.57
N GLN A 231 24.09 10.81 10.31
CA GLN A 231 24.21 10.04 9.07
C GLN A 231 23.14 8.96 9.04
N ASP A 232 22.20 9.04 8.09
CA ASP A 232 21.07 8.12 8.00
C ASP A 232 20.23 8.04 9.30
N GLY A 233 20.24 9.07 10.16
CA GLY A 233 19.56 9.00 11.47
C GLY A 233 20.23 8.09 12.50
N ASP A 234 21.47 7.66 12.26
CA ASP A 234 22.27 6.87 13.20
C ASP A 234 22.97 7.77 14.22
N SER A 235 22.58 7.66 15.49
CA SER A 235 23.16 8.43 16.59
C SER A 235 24.66 8.16 16.82
N LEU A 236 25.20 7.03 16.36
CA LEU A 236 26.63 6.70 16.44
C LEU A 236 27.46 7.55 15.47
N ARG A 237 26.84 8.07 14.41
CA ARG A 237 27.52 8.71 13.28
C ARG A 237 27.02 10.16 13.08
N PRO A 238 27.37 11.09 13.99
CA PRO A 238 27.10 12.52 13.78
C PRO A 238 27.82 13.06 12.54
N VAL A 239 27.23 14.01 11.85
CA VAL A 239 27.76 14.64 10.62
C VAL A 239 27.65 16.14 10.68
N LEU A 240 28.39 16.85 9.83
CA LEU A 240 28.20 18.28 9.62
C LEU A 240 27.31 18.51 8.42
N LEU A 241 26.33 19.40 8.59
CA LEU A 241 25.48 19.92 7.53
C LEU A 241 25.82 21.40 7.36
N LEU A 242 26.21 21.77 6.15
CA LEU A 242 26.57 23.12 5.77
C LEU A 242 25.50 23.66 4.82
N GLU A 243 24.93 24.80 5.19
CA GLU A 243 23.87 25.49 4.44
C GLU A 243 24.31 26.93 4.12
N PRO A 244 23.94 27.51 2.97
CA PRO A 244 24.29 28.90 2.66
C PRO A 244 23.61 29.89 3.63
N ASN A 245 24.32 30.93 4.06
CA ASN A 245 23.74 32.01 4.86
C ASN A 245 22.78 32.87 4.00
N GLY A 246 21.54 33.02 4.45
CA GLY A 246 20.42 33.57 3.65
C GLY A 246 20.37 35.09 3.43
N THR A 247 21.43 35.85 3.70
CA THR A 247 21.40 37.33 3.68
C THR A 247 22.06 37.98 2.47
N GLU A 248 22.93 37.29 1.72
CA GLU A 248 23.46 37.79 0.45
C GLU A 248 23.39 36.67 -0.59
N ILE A 249 22.36 36.71 -1.45
CA ILE A 249 22.29 35.84 -2.62
C ILE A 249 23.33 36.34 -3.64
N LYS A 250 24.61 36.05 -3.41
CA LYS A 250 25.55 35.91 -4.51
C LYS A 250 25.20 34.61 -5.23
N GLU A 251 25.24 34.64 -6.56
CA GLU A 251 24.73 33.62 -7.50
C GLU A 251 25.36 32.19 -7.36
N SER A 252 26.17 31.92 -6.35
CA SER A 252 27.00 30.72 -6.21
C SER A 252 26.30 29.48 -5.64
N LEU A 253 25.32 29.62 -4.73
CA LEU A 253 24.60 28.47 -4.14
C LEU A 253 23.07 28.61 -4.31
N PRO A 254 22.38 27.65 -4.96
CA PRO A 254 20.92 27.65 -4.97
C PRO A 254 20.40 27.45 -3.54
N ALA A 255 19.31 28.12 -3.17
CA ALA A 255 18.63 28.00 -1.86
C ALA A 255 18.16 26.56 -1.48
N LYS A 256 18.45 25.55 -2.30
CA LYS A 256 18.07 24.14 -2.15
C LYS A 256 19.27 23.17 -2.16
N THR A 257 20.48 23.61 -1.84
CA THR A 257 21.67 22.73 -1.79
C THR A 257 22.30 22.73 -0.41
N GLN A 258 22.63 21.53 0.09
CA GLN A 258 23.24 21.31 1.40
C GLN A 258 24.52 20.48 1.20
N ILE A 259 25.63 20.87 1.82
CA ILE A 259 26.85 20.06 1.81
C ILE A 259 26.88 19.27 3.12
N ARG A 260 27.02 17.95 3.03
CA ARG A 260 27.08 17.05 4.17
C ARG A 260 28.48 16.46 4.28
N ILE A 261 29.19 16.75 5.35
CA ILE A 261 30.50 16.16 5.63
C ILE A 261 30.27 14.84 6.38
N ILE A 262 30.67 13.75 5.75
CA ILE A 262 30.75 12.42 6.35
C ILE A 262 32.22 12.05 6.57
N THR A 263 32.48 11.15 7.50
CA THR A 263 33.83 10.60 7.68
C THR A 263 34.02 9.34 6.83
N ALA A 264 35.29 8.97 6.67
CA ALA A 264 35.70 7.66 6.18
C ALA A 264 36.98 7.23 6.92
N ILE A 265 37.31 5.95 6.85
CA ILE A 265 38.59 5.39 7.30
C ILE A 265 39.17 4.48 6.23
N GLU A 266 40.46 4.18 6.35
CA GLU A 266 41.12 3.16 5.51
C GLU A 266 40.53 1.77 5.80
N ASP A 267 40.39 0.96 4.76
CA ASP A 267 39.78 -0.37 4.82
C ASP A 267 40.58 -1.37 5.66
N SER A 268 41.89 -1.14 5.75
CA SER A 268 42.89 -1.90 6.51
C SER A 268 42.92 -1.57 8.00
N LEU A 269 42.30 -0.45 8.44
CA LEU A 269 42.40 0.00 9.84
C LEU A 269 41.85 -1.02 10.83
N PHE A 270 40.68 -1.60 10.52
CA PHE A 270 40.08 -2.67 11.31
C PHE A 270 39.79 -3.88 10.43
N PRO A 271 40.36 -5.06 10.74
CA PRO A 271 40.11 -6.27 9.96
C PRO A 271 38.62 -6.65 9.92
N ILE A 272 38.16 -7.17 8.78
CA ILE A 272 36.76 -7.65 8.61
C ILE A 272 36.39 -8.66 9.69
N SER A 273 37.31 -9.56 10.06
CA SER A 273 37.11 -10.59 11.09
C SER A 273 36.75 -10.05 12.48
N ARG A 274 37.09 -8.79 12.78
CA ARG A 274 36.75 -8.09 14.03
C ARG A 274 35.38 -7.43 14.00
N THR A 275 34.83 -7.20 12.81
CA THR A 275 33.58 -6.46 12.58
C THR A 275 32.50 -7.34 11.96
N LEU A 276 32.66 -8.67 12.02
CA LEU A 276 31.63 -9.62 11.59
C LEU A 276 30.34 -9.43 12.42
N PRO A 277 29.15 -9.64 11.82
CA PRO A 277 27.86 -9.48 12.50
C PRO A 277 27.72 -10.30 13.80
N SER A 278 28.32 -11.49 13.85
CA SER A 278 28.29 -12.38 15.00
C SER A 278 29.19 -11.98 16.18
N ARG A 279 30.06 -10.97 16.01
CA ARG A 279 30.97 -10.50 17.08
C ARG A 279 30.25 -9.56 18.03
N ASN A 280 30.60 -9.65 19.31
CA ASN A 280 30.28 -8.63 20.31
C ASN A 280 31.47 -7.65 20.44
N ASN A 281 31.22 -6.38 20.13
CA ASN A 281 32.17 -5.29 20.31
C ASN A 281 31.72 -4.25 21.36
N ILE A 282 30.63 -4.50 22.09
CA ILE A 282 30.16 -3.70 23.21
C ILE A 282 30.17 -4.59 24.46
N ARG A 283 31.32 -4.61 25.14
CA ARG A 283 31.57 -5.41 26.33
C ARG A 283 31.08 -4.65 27.55
N GLN A 284 30.08 -5.18 28.24
CA GLN A 284 29.71 -4.70 29.58
C GLN A 284 30.83 -5.08 30.56
N GLY A 285 31.13 -4.18 31.51
CA GLY A 285 32.10 -4.45 32.57
C GLY A 285 31.67 -5.68 33.37
N SER A 286 32.63 -6.54 33.71
CA SER A 286 32.45 -7.80 34.44
C SER A 286 31.65 -7.62 35.75
N THR A 287 30.42 -8.12 35.77
CA THR A 287 29.79 -8.69 36.96
C THR A 287 29.58 -10.18 36.68
N ASP A 288 29.96 -11.04 37.63
CA ASP A 288 30.16 -12.50 37.56
C ASP A 288 28.92 -13.37 37.18
N VAL A 289 28.12 -12.94 36.21
CA VAL A 289 27.07 -13.76 35.61
C VAL A 289 27.44 -14.02 34.15
N PRO A 290 27.54 -15.28 33.69
CA PRO A 290 27.78 -15.61 32.29
C PRO A 290 26.53 -15.31 31.47
N VAL A 291 26.23 -14.04 31.24
CA VAL A 291 25.24 -13.61 30.25
C VAL A 291 25.88 -13.88 28.89
N SER A 292 25.25 -14.71 28.06
CA SER A 292 25.74 -14.97 26.70
C SER A 292 26.02 -13.63 26.01
N GLN A 293 27.25 -13.39 25.56
CA GLN A 293 27.62 -12.12 24.94
C GLN A 293 26.81 -11.90 23.66
N GLU A 294 25.71 -11.16 23.75
CA GLU A 294 24.85 -10.83 22.60
C GLU A 294 25.70 -10.17 21.51
N SER A 295 25.57 -10.63 20.26
CA SER A 295 26.27 -10.05 19.11
C SER A 295 25.83 -8.60 18.86
N THR A 296 26.70 -7.76 18.29
CA THR A 296 26.44 -6.32 18.07
C THR A 296 26.41 -5.95 16.58
N PRO A 297 25.51 -6.54 15.76
CA PRO A 297 25.55 -6.46 14.30
C PRO A 297 25.41 -5.02 13.78
N PHE A 298 24.50 -4.21 14.34
CA PHE A 298 24.30 -2.83 13.92
C PHE A 298 25.54 -1.97 14.18
N TYR A 299 26.11 -2.07 15.39
CA TYR A 299 27.34 -1.36 15.76
C TYR A 299 28.51 -1.75 14.85
N ASN A 300 28.67 -3.05 14.60
CA ASN A 300 29.75 -3.58 13.76
C ASN A 300 29.60 -3.10 12.31
N ALA A 301 28.39 -3.12 11.77
CA ALA A 301 28.08 -2.66 10.42
C ALA A 301 28.20 -1.13 10.29
N ALA A 302 27.80 -0.36 11.30
CA ALA A 302 28.00 1.10 11.33
C ALA A 302 29.49 1.46 11.25
N LEU A 303 30.34 0.78 12.03
CA LEU A 303 31.80 0.94 11.95
C LEU A 303 32.34 0.50 10.59
N ARG A 304 31.90 -0.66 10.08
CA ARG A 304 32.36 -1.15 8.77
C ARG A 304 31.90 -0.28 7.60
N SER A 305 30.78 0.41 7.73
CA SER A 305 30.28 1.35 6.71
C SER A 305 31.26 2.51 6.47
N GLU A 306 32.00 2.94 7.50
CA GLU A 306 33.01 4.00 7.41
C GLU A 306 34.26 3.55 6.65
N ALA A 307 34.63 2.28 6.79
CA ALA A 307 35.78 1.66 6.11
C ALA A 307 35.51 1.34 4.63
N THR A 308 34.25 1.39 4.21
CA THR A 308 33.83 0.92 2.88
C THR A 308 33.35 2.06 1.96
N VAL A 309 33.35 3.31 2.42
CA VAL A 309 32.92 4.49 1.64
C VAL A 309 33.64 4.57 0.28
N ALA A 310 34.98 4.57 0.29
CA ALA A 310 35.77 4.64 -0.94
C ALA A 310 35.60 3.39 -1.82
N GLN A 311 35.55 2.21 -1.21
CA GLN A 311 35.39 0.94 -1.92
C GLN A 311 34.03 0.83 -2.63
N TYR A 312 32.94 1.26 -1.98
CA TYR A 312 31.61 1.31 -2.60
C TYR A 312 31.53 2.40 -3.65
N HIS A 313 32.10 3.59 -3.42
CA HIS A 313 32.09 4.64 -4.42
C HIS A 313 32.76 4.18 -5.73
N LYS A 314 33.95 3.55 -5.66
CA LYS A 314 34.64 2.96 -6.82
C LYS A 314 33.81 1.86 -7.49
N PHE A 315 33.15 1.01 -6.71
CA PHE A 315 32.30 -0.06 -7.23
C PHE A 315 31.11 0.47 -8.04
N LEU A 316 30.41 1.44 -7.46
CA LEU A 316 29.24 2.04 -8.08
C LEU A 316 29.62 2.90 -9.30
N TYR A 317 30.78 3.56 -9.26
CA TYR A 317 31.33 4.25 -10.41
C TYR A 317 31.57 3.28 -11.59
N ASN A 318 32.17 2.13 -11.32
CA ASN A 318 32.36 1.08 -12.33
C ASN A 318 31.03 0.55 -12.87
N ALA A 319 30.03 0.32 -12.01
CA ALA A 319 28.70 -0.09 -12.44
C ALA A 319 28.05 0.95 -13.37
N ALA A 320 28.13 2.24 -13.00
CA ALA A 320 27.58 3.35 -13.78
C ALA A 320 28.32 3.61 -15.10
N ARG A 321 29.59 3.20 -15.22
CA ARG A 321 30.36 3.25 -16.47
C ARG A 321 30.06 2.06 -17.38
N ASN A 322 29.82 0.89 -16.79
CA ASN A 322 29.65 -0.38 -17.52
C ASN A 322 28.20 -0.64 -17.98
N CYS A 323 27.23 0.13 -17.52
CA CYS A 323 25.84 0.04 -17.91
C CYS A 323 25.25 1.45 -18.04
N GLU A 324 24.87 1.84 -19.26
CA GLU A 324 24.37 3.19 -19.58
C GLU A 324 23.05 3.49 -18.85
N SER A 325 22.11 2.54 -18.87
CA SER A 325 20.80 2.61 -18.22
C SER A 325 20.86 2.66 -16.68
N PHE A 326 22.01 2.39 -16.07
CA PHE A 326 22.15 2.25 -14.61
C PHE A 326 21.79 3.52 -13.85
N LYS A 327 22.20 4.68 -14.37
CA LYS A 327 21.96 5.98 -13.72
C LYS A 327 20.48 6.30 -13.70
N ASP A 328 19.80 6.10 -14.82
CA ASP A 328 18.37 6.34 -14.94
C ASP A 328 17.55 5.35 -14.11
N ALA A 329 17.94 4.08 -14.08
CA ALA A 329 17.32 3.09 -13.18
C ALA A 329 17.47 3.48 -11.69
N CYS A 330 18.60 4.10 -11.29
CA CYS A 330 18.76 4.64 -9.94
C CYS A 330 17.81 5.81 -9.67
N ILE A 331 17.59 6.70 -10.65
CA ILE A 331 16.65 7.81 -10.53
C ILE A 331 15.23 7.27 -10.34
N LEU A 332 14.81 6.29 -11.14
CA LEU A 332 13.50 5.63 -10.99
C LEU A 332 13.33 4.99 -9.61
N GLY A 333 14.34 4.24 -9.14
CA GLY A 333 14.33 3.65 -7.80
C GLY A 333 14.21 4.68 -6.69
N ARG A 334 14.93 5.80 -6.79
CA ARG A 334 14.86 6.90 -5.81
C ARG A 334 13.49 7.59 -5.82
N THR A 335 12.93 7.82 -6.99
CA THR A 335 11.57 8.37 -7.12
C THR A 335 10.56 7.43 -6.48
N TRP A 336 10.62 6.12 -6.80
CA TRP A 336 9.73 5.09 -6.24
C TRP A 336 9.81 5.00 -4.71
N LEU A 337 11.02 4.95 -4.14
CA LEU A 337 11.25 4.91 -2.69
C LEU A 337 10.66 6.15 -2.01
N ARG A 338 10.87 7.33 -2.61
CA ARG A 338 10.37 8.61 -2.06
C ARG A 338 8.85 8.64 -2.01
N GLN A 339 8.15 8.20 -3.06
CA GLN A 339 6.69 8.18 -3.06
C GLN A 339 6.12 7.29 -1.95
N ARG A 340 6.88 6.29 -1.51
CA ARG A 340 6.51 5.35 -0.44
C ARG A 340 7.04 5.73 0.93
N GLY A 341 7.73 6.85 1.05
CA GLY A 341 8.31 7.33 2.31
C GLY A 341 9.52 6.52 2.79
N LEU A 342 10.09 5.66 1.95
CA LEU A 342 11.24 4.84 2.27
C LEU A 342 12.55 5.63 2.10
N GLY A 343 13.52 5.35 2.95
CA GLY A 343 14.83 5.98 2.92
C GLY A 343 15.88 5.23 3.72
N SER A 344 17.12 5.69 3.62
CA SER A 344 18.28 5.03 4.21
C SER A 344 18.29 5.03 5.75
N SER A 345 17.41 5.80 6.39
CA SER A 345 17.31 5.85 7.85
C SER A 345 16.49 4.69 8.42
N PRO A 346 16.89 4.08 9.55
CA PRO A 346 16.10 3.02 10.20
C PRO A 346 14.63 3.42 10.45
N PHE A 347 14.39 4.68 10.83
CA PHE A 347 13.05 5.23 11.06
C PHE A 347 12.22 5.44 9.78
N LYS A 348 12.87 5.39 8.61
CA LYS A 348 12.26 5.42 7.27
C LYS A 348 12.47 4.10 6.51
N GLY A 349 12.70 3.02 7.23
CA GLY A 349 12.77 1.67 6.68
C GLY A 349 14.17 1.12 6.45
N GLY A 350 15.22 1.94 6.51
CA GLY A 350 16.62 1.50 6.37
C GLY A 350 17.04 1.15 4.94
N PHE A 351 16.21 1.46 3.95
CA PHE A 351 16.43 1.18 2.53
C PHE A 351 16.16 2.43 1.70
N GLY A 352 17.23 3.08 1.25
CA GLY A 352 17.15 4.30 0.45
C GLY A 352 17.93 4.20 -0.85
N GLY A 353 18.33 5.36 -1.37
CA GLY A 353 18.98 5.45 -2.67
C GLY A 353 20.36 4.78 -2.71
N PHE A 354 21.10 4.73 -1.60
CA PHE A 354 22.37 4.01 -1.54
C PHE A 354 22.14 2.49 -1.61
N GLU A 355 21.26 1.98 -0.76
CA GLU A 355 20.94 0.55 -0.68
C GLU A 355 20.37 0.03 -2.01
N TRP A 356 19.49 0.80 -2.65
CA TRP A 356 18.98 0.51 -4.00
C TRP A 356 20.11 0.41 -5.03
N THR A 357 20.98 1.41 -5.09
CA THR A 357 22.08 1.47 -6.06
C THR A 357 23.09 0.33 -5.85
N VAL A 358 23.41 -0.01 -4.59
CA VAL A 358 24.30 -1.13 -4.26
C VAL A 358 23.66 -2.47 -4.58
N LEU A 359 22.39 -2.68 -4.23
CA LEU A 359 21.65 -3.89 -4.59
C LEU A 359 21.69 -4.12 -6.10
N MET A 360 21.32 -3.12 -6.89
CA MET A 360 21.32 -3.23 -8.35
C MET A 360 22.72 -3.56 -8.91
N ALA A 361 23.78 -2.95 -8.35
CA ALA A 361 25.15 -3.24 -8.76
C ALA A 361 25.60 -4.67 -8.38
N LEU A 362 25.23 -5.17 -7.20
CA LEU A 362 25.51 -6.55 -6.78
C LEU A 362 24.76 -7.58 -7.64
N LEU A 363 23.54 -7.25 -8.06
CA LEU A 363 22.74 -8.13 -8.93
C LEU A 363 23.30 -8.27 -10.36
N PHE A 364 24.24 -7.42 -10.78
CA PHE A 364 25.05 -7.66 -11.99
C PHE A 364 26.17 -8.69 -11.78
N GLU A 365 26.61 -8.89 -10.53
CA GLU A 365 27.66 -9.87 -10.20
C GLU A 365 27.07 -11.25 -9.86
N GLY A 366 25.83 -11.32 -9.34
CA GLY A 366 25.22 -12.59 -8.92
C GLY A 366 23.81 -12.43 -8.34
N GLY A 367 23.45 -13.31 -7.38
CA GLY A 367 22.19 -13.29 -6.64
C GLY A 367 21.08 -14.18 -7.21
N GLY A 368 21.25 -14.71 -8.42
CA GLY A 368 20.33 -15.66 -9.06
C GLY A 368 20.64 -17.12 -8.71
N PRO A 369 19.83 -18.07 -9.22
CA PRO A 369 20.09 -19.49 -9.07
C PRO A 369 21.50 -19.86 -9.52
N ASN A 370 22.21 -20.67 -8.72
CA ASN A 370 23.59 -21.08 -8.95
C ASN A 370 24.59 -19.91 -9.07
N GLY A 371 24.31 -18.77 -8.42
CA GLY A 371 25.21 -17.61 -8.38
C GLY A 371 25.24 -16.78 -9.68
N LYS A 372 24.36 -17.05 -10.64
CA LYS A 372 24.28 -16.26 -11.88
C LYS A 372 23.77 -14.84 -11.61
N PRO A 373 24.15 -13.85 -12.44
CA PRO A 373 23.59 -12.50 -12.38
C PRO A 373 22.07 -12.50 -12.54
N VAL A 374 21.38 -11.71 -11.72
CA VAL A 374 19.94 -11.47 -11.85
C VAL A 374 19.67 -10.40 -12.90
N LEU A 375 20.56 -9.41 -13.01
CA LEU A 375 20.43 -8.30 -13.94
C LEU A 375 21.47 -8.40 -15.07
N LEU A 376 21.07 -7.99 -16.26
CA LEU A 376 21.94 -7.91 -17.43
C LEU A 376 22.26 -6.45 -17.75
N LYS A 377 23.50 -6.19 -18.18
CA LYS A 377 23.96 -4.83 -18.51
C LYS A 377 23.28 -4.23 -19.75
N SER A 378 22.67 -5.08 -20.57
CA SER A 378 21.90 -4.70 -21.77
C SER A 378 20.47 -4.25 -21.47
N TYR A 379 19.99 -4.38 -20.23
CA TYR A 379 18.64 -3.97 -19.86
C TYR A 379 18.45 -2.45 -19.93
N SER A 380 17.25 -2.04 -20.33
CA SER A 380 16.80 -0.64 -20.23
C SER A 380 16.63 -0.21 -18.77
N SER A 381 16.52 1.10 -18.53
CA SER A 381 16.30 1.64 -17.18
C SER A 381 15.03 1.09 -16.53
N TYR A 382 13.96 0.94 -17.31
CA TYR A 382 12.71 0.30 -16.89
C TYR A 382 12.89 -1.18 -16.54
N GLN A 383 13.59 -1.96 -17.39
CA GLN A 383 13.83 -3.38 -17.13
C GLN A 383 14.67 -3.59 -15.87
N LEU A 384 15.72 -2.78 -15.67
CA LEU A 384 16.52 -2.79 -14.44
C LEU A 384 15.67 -2.48 -13.20
N PHE A 385 14.85 -1.44 -13.28
CA PHE A 385 13.93 -1.06 -12.20
C PHE A 385 12.93 -2.19 -11.87
N LYS A 386 12.22 -2.70 -12.88
CA LYS A 386 11.23 -3.77 -12.72
C LYS A 386 11.85 -5.07 -12.21
N ALA A 387 12.99 -5.49 -12.76
CA ALA A 387 13.68 -6.70 -12.34
C ALA A 387 14.22 -6.59 -10.91
N THR A 388 14.68 -5.41 -10.50
CA THR A 388 15.10 -5.15 -9.10
C THR A 388 13.90 -5.28 -8.14
N LEU A 389 12.73 -4.76 -8.50
CA LEU A 389 11.51 -4.95 -7.70
C LEU A 389 11.05 -6.40 -7.67
N GLN A 390 11.12 -7.12 -8.79
CA GLN A 390 10.81 -8.56 -8.84
C GLN A 390 11.74 -9.37 -7.95
N PHE A 391 13.02 -9.01 -7.90
CA PHE A 391 13.98 -9.63 -6.98
C PHE A 391 13.57 -9.38 -5.51
N ILE A 392 13.29 -8.14 -5.12
CA ILE A 392 12.85 -7.79 -3.76
C ILE A 392 11.55 -8.52 -3.38
N ALA A 393 10.60 -8.60 -4.32
CA ALA A 393 9.32 -9.28 -4.12
C ALA A 393 9.48 -10.80 -3.96
N GLY A 394 10.28 -11.42 -4.83
CA GLY A 394 10.38 -12.88 -4.97
C GLY A 394 11.44 -13.55 -4.11
N ARG A 395 12.56 -12.89 -3.80
CA ARG A 395 13.64 -13.44 -2.96
C ARG A 395 13.52 -12.89 -1.54
N ASP A 396 13.23 -13.78 -0.59
CA ASP A 396 13.28 -13.44 0.83
C ASP A 396 14.72 -13.33 1.31
N LEU A 397 15.11 -12.14 1.76
CA LEU A 397 16.43 -11.80 2.30
C LEU A 397 16.49 -11.94 3.82
N ALA A 398 15.39 -12.29 4.49
CA ALA A 398 15.48 -12.87 5.84
C ALA A 398 16.25 -14.20 5.81
N ILE A 399 16.26 -14.87 4.66
CA ILE A 399 17.21 -15.94 4.34
C ILE A 399 18.48 -15.28 3.77
N PRO A 400 19.63 -15.36 4.46
CA PRO A 400 20.83 -14.63 4.06
C PRO A 400 21.26 -14.84 2.61
N LEU A 401 21.56 -13.74 1.92
CA LEU A 401 22.21 -13.75 0.62
C LEU A 401 23.64 -13.20 0.73
N LEU A 402 24.62 -14.07 0.48
CA LEU A 402 26.04 -13.76 0.61
C LEU A 402 26.70 -13.65 -0.77
N PHE A 403 27.38 -12.54 -1.01
CA PHE A 403 28.22 -12.33 -2.18
C PHE A 403 29.69 -12.51 -1.79
N SER A 404 30.42 -13.37 -2.50
CA SER A 404 31.86 -13.58 -2.27
C SER A 404 32.24 -13.89 -0.80
N ALA A 405 31.37 -14.59 -0.07
CA ALA A 405 31.61 -15.09 1.28
C ALA A 405 30.84 -16.38 1.51
N THR A 406 31.37 -17.24 2.39
CA THR A 406 30.69 -18.44 2.91
C THR A 406 30.74 -18.41 4.45
N ASP A 407 29.84 -19.14 5.10
CA ASP A 407 29.93 -19.46 6.54
C ASP A 407 29.88 -18.28 7.53
N ILE A 408 29.11 -17.23 7.21
CA ILE A 408 28.88 -16.10 8.12
C ILE A 408 27.53 -16.24 8.79
N SER A 409 27.52 -16.22 10.13
CA SER A 409 26.31 -16.25 10.93
C SER A 409 25.73 -14.86 11.16
N PHE A 410 24.41 -14.78 11.15
CA PHE A 410 23.61 -13.58 11.38
C PHE A 410 22.55 -13.86 12.43
N PRO A 411 22.08 -12.85 13.18
CA PRO A 411 20.92 -12.99 14.04
C PRO A 411 19.65 -13.31 13.24
N ASP A 412 18.81 -14.15 13.81
CA ASP A 412 17.56 -14.59 13.18
C ASP A 412 16.61 -13.42 12.88
N GLY A 413 15.84 -13.55 11.81
CA GLY A 413 14.80 -12.59 11.41
C GLY A 413 15.30 -11.28 10.80
N THR A 414 16.61 -11.03 10.76
CA THR A 414 17.18 -9.81 10.15
C THR A 414 17.37 -9.97 8.63
N PRO A 415 17.06 -8.96 7.81
CA PRO A 415 17.33 -9.01 6.37
C PRO A 415 18.84 -8.89 6.10
N VAL A 416 19.36 -9.80 5.27
CA VAL A 416 20.80 -9.93 5.01
C VAL A 416 21.10 -9.92 3.52
N LEU A 417 21.78 -8.86 3.09
CA LEU A 417 22.48 -8.74 1.81
C LEU A 417 23.95 -8.47 2.10
N TYR A 418 24.74 -9.54 2.20
CA TYR A 418 26.12 -9.43 2.67
C TYR A 418 27.11 -9.38 1.50
N ASP A 419 27.94 -8.35 1.49
CA ASP A 419 29.04 -8.17 0.54
C ASP A 419 30.35 -8.61 1.18
N GLY A 420 30.80 -9.82 0.85
CA GLY A 420 32.00 -10.45 1.40
C GLY A 420 33.31 -9.74 1.07
N LYS A 421 33.40 -9.09 -0.11
CA LYS A 421 34.59 -8.31 -0.49
C LYS A 421 34.80 -7.11 0.43
N ARG A 422 33.69 -6.53 0.92
CA ARG A 422 33.70 -5.31 1.74
C ARG A 422 33.36 -5.58 3.20
N GLY A 423 32.88 -6.77 3.55
CA GLY A 423 32.56 -7.19 4.91
C GLY A 423 31.30 -6.56 5.51
N LEU A 424 30.37 -6.06 4.68
CA LEU A 424 29.20 -5.29 5.14
C LEU A 424 27.88 -6.00 4.77
N ASN A 425 26.97 -6.12 5.74
CA ASN A 425 25.55 -6.32 5.43
C ASN A 425 24.97 -4.99 4.97
N VAL A 426 24.64 -4.84 3.69
CA VAL A 426 24.11 -3.60 3.12
C VAL A 426 22.76 -3.22 3.76
N LEU A 427 22.00 -4.21 4.24
CA LEU A 427 20.68 -4.03 4.84
C LEU A 427 20.69 -3.92 6.36
N TYR A 428 21.84 -3.70 7.01
CA TYR A 428 21.94 -3.68 8.48
C TYR A 428 21.04 -2.65 9.19
N LYS A 429 20.56 -1.63 8.45
CA LYS A 429 19.65 -0.58 8.95
C LYS A 429 18.18 -0.97 8.84
N MET A 430 17.85 -2.00 8.06
CA MET A 430 16.49 -2.47 7.89
C MET A 430 16.08 -3.36 9.06
N ALA A 431 14.99 -2.97 9.73
CA ALA A 431 14.32 -3.83 10.69
C ALA A 431 13.38 -4.84 9.98
N PRO A 432 12.98 -5.94 10.66
CA PRO A 432 12.10 -6.95 10.07
C PRO A 432 10.78 -6.37 9.54
N TRP A 433 10.12 -5.48 10.31
CA TRP A 433 8.88 -4.80 9.91
C TRP A 433 9.05 -3.92 8.66
N SER A 434 10.18 -3.24 8.57
CA SER A 434 10.52 -2.38 7.43
C SER A 434 10.81 -3.20 6.18
N TYR A 435 11.41 -4.38 6.34
CA TYR A 435 11.64 -5.31 5.25
C TYR A 435 10.35 -5.95 4.74
N ALA A 436 9.49 -6.43 5.64
CA ALA A 436 8.17 -6.94 5.28
C ALA A 436 7.36 -5.90 4.49
N PHE A 437 7.40 -4.65 4.94
CA PHE A 437 6.79 -3.52 4.25
C PHE A 437 7.39 -3.22 2.88
N LEU A 438 8.72 -3.19 2.75
CA LEU A 438 9.40 -3.03 1.45
C LEU A 438 8.98 -4.12 0.46
N ARG A 439 8.90 -5.38 0.92
CA ARG A 439 8.46 -6.51 0.09
C ARG A 439 7.01 -6.38 -0.34
N ARG A 440 6.12 -5.92 0.55
CA ARG A 440 4.71 -5.67 0.21
C ARG A 440 4.60 -4.61 -0.87
N GLU A 441 5.28 -3.48 -0.70
CA GLU A 441 5.32 -2.40 -1.71
C GLU A 441 5.91 -2.84 -3.04
N ALA A 442 6.98 -3.64 -3.02
CA ALA A 442 7.57 -4.20 -4.23
C ALA A 442 6.58 -5.14 -4.95
N ASN A 443 5.88 -6.01 -4.21
CA ASN A 443 4.86 -6.89 -4.77
C ASN A 443 3.71 -6.11 -5.41
N THR A 444 3.12 -5.14 -4.69
CA THR A 444 2.03 -4.30 -5.21
C THR A 444 2.50 -3.54 -6.46
N THR A 445 3.72 -3.03 -6.46
CA THR A 445 4.31 -2.36 -7.64
C THR A 445 4.51 -3.31 -8.82
N VAL A 446 5.02 -4.52 -8.59
CA VAL A 446 5.19 -5.52 -9.66
C VAL A 446 3.84 -5.92 -10.25
N ARG A 447 2.79 -6.08 -9.44
CA ARG A 447 1.42 -6.31 -9.93
C ARG A 447 0.93 -5.13 -10.76
N MET A 448 1.09 -3.90 -10.28
CA MET A 448 0.79 -2.68 -11.04
C MET A 448 1.53 -2.63 -12.38
N LEU A 449 2.81 -3.03 -12.44
CA LEU A 449 3.63 -3.05 -13.65
C LEU A 449 3.36 -4.25 -14.58
N ASN A 450 2.65 -5.27 -14.10
CA ASN A 450 2.21 -6.42 -14.89
C ASN A 450 0.76 -6.27 -15.38
N GLU A 451 -0.02 -5.41 -14.74
CA GLU A 451 -1.39 -5.09 -15.15
C GLU A 451 -1.40 -4.58 -16.60
N SER A 452 -2.24 -5.16 -17.44
CA SER A 452 -2.30 -4.84 -18.87
C SER A 452 -3.51 -3.99 -19.25
N ARG A 453 -4.50 -3.92 -18.35
CA ARG A 453 -5.72 -3.13 -18.52
C ARG A 453 -5.47 -1.65 -18.30
N ASP A 454 -4.93 -1.31 -17.14
CA ASP A 454 -4.79 0.08 -16.69
C ASP A 454 -3.34 0.57 -16.83
N ASP A 455 -3.17 1.82 -17.27
CA ASP A 455 -1.91 2.52 -17.07
C ASP A 455 -1.76 2.89 -15.59
N ASN A 456 -0.66 2.44 -15.00
CA ASN A 456 -0.36 2.65 -13.58
C ASN A 456 0.89 3.50 -13.40
N PHE A 457 1.37 4.19 -14.43
CA PHE A 457 2.55 5.05 -14.36
C PHE A 457 2.48 6.04 -13.18
N ASP A 458 1.38 6.79 -13.09
CA ASP A 458 1.18 7.79 -12.03
C ASP A 458 1.14 7.17 -10.65
N LYS A 459 0.45 6.03 -10.52
CA LYS A 459 0.34 5.25 -9.27
C LYS A 459 1.70 4.72 -8.79
N VAL A 460 2.65 4.50 -9.71
CA VAL A 460 3.99 4.01 -9.38
C VAL A 460 4.94 5.17 -9.01
N PHE A 461 4.93 6.25 -9.79
CA PHE A 461 5.99 7.27 -9.75
C PHE A 461 5.54 8.68 -9.32
N ILE A 462 4.27 9.03 -9.48
CA ILE A 462 3.77 10.41 -9.30
C ILE A 462 3.02 10.55 -7.97
N ILE A 463 2.08 9.64 -7.70
CA ILE A 463 1.25 9.68 -6.49
C ILE A 463 2.10 9.35 -5.27
N LYS A 464 2.06 10.24 -4.29
CA LYS A 464 2.66 10.05 -2.97
C LYS A 464 1.75 9.19 -2.09
N VAL A 465 2.19 7.98 -1.76
CA VAL A 465 1.41 6.94 -1.07
C VAL A 465 1.81 6.72 0.39
N ASN A 466 2.63 7.62 0.94
CA ASN A 466 3.17 7.51 2.29
C ASN A 466 2.29 8.17 3.38
N GLU A 467 1.07 8.56 3.05
CA GLU A 467 0.10 9.10 4.01
C GLU A 467 -0.43 7.96 4.90
N PRO A 468 -0.13 7.96 6.23
CA PRO A 468 -0.41 6.79 7.06
C PRO A 468 -1.87 6.38 7.13
N LEU A 469 -2.80 7.35 7.22
CA LEU A 469 -4.24 7.09 7.34
C LEU A 469 -4.85 6.45 6.09
N LEU A 470 -4.22 6.64 4.92
CA LEU A 470 -4.62 5.98 3.68
C LEU A 470 -3.97 4.61 3.53
N ARG A 471 -2.92 4.33 4.30
CA ARG A 471 -2.06 3.15 4.12
C ARG A 471 -2.35 2.03 5.11
N PHE A 472 -2.62 2.39 6.36
CA PHE A 472 -2.86 1.47 7.46
C PHE A 472 -4.32 1.50 7.89
N ASP A 473 -4.79 0.39 8.43
CA ASP A 473 -6.15 0.23 8.93
C ASP A 473 -6.31 0.72 10.36
N ARG A 474 -5.25 0.57 11.15
CA ARG A 474 -5.13 1.09 12.51
C ARG A 474 -3.76 1.69 12.72
N ILE A 475 -3.70 2.75 13.52
CA ILE A 475 -2.44 3.41 13.88
C ILE A 475 -2.39 3.57 15.39
N LEU A 476 -1.27 3.15 15.98
CA LEU A 476 -0.94 3.42 17.38
C LEU A 476 0.19 4.43 17.46
N LYS A 477 0.09 5.41 18.35
CA LYS A 477 1.23 6.24 18.74
C LYS A 477 1.64 5.86 20.15
N LEU A 478 2.91 5.54 20.30
CA LEU A 478 3.53 5.10 21.54
C LEU A 478 4.66 6.09 21.94
N PRO A 479 4.91 6.33 23.23
CA PRO A 479 6.05 7.11 23.68
C PRO A 479 7.37 6.50 23.22
N ALA A 480 8.28 7.31 22.67
CA ALA A 480 9.60 6.82 22.27
C ALA A 480 10.52 6.71 23.50
N GLN A 481 10.85 5.49 23.92
CA GLN A 481 11.85 5.25 24.96
C GLN A 481 13.27 5.41 24.40
N ASP A 482 14.12 6.20 25.08
CA ASP A 482 15.58 6.28 24.85
C ASP A 482 16.02 6.60 23.40
N SER A 483 15.30 7.51 22.72
CA SER A 483 15.55 7.86 21.32
C SER A 483 16.94 8.41 21.00
N ALA A 484 17.66 8.94 21.99
CA ALA A 484 19.02 9.45 21.85
C ALA A 484 20.06 8.36 21.55
N ASN A 485 19.74 7.08 21.81
CA ASN A 485 20.61 5.94 21.54
C ASN A 485 19.94 4.99 20.54
N ILE A 486 20.44 4.97 19.30
CA ILE A 486 19.89 4.13 18.23
C ILE A 486 19.85 2.63 18.59
N LEU A 487 20.84 2.11 19.31
CA LEU A 487 20.91 0.70 19.65
C LEU A 487 19.82 0.32 20.66
N ARG A 488 19.58 1.18 21.66
CA ARG A 488 18.49 1.00 22.62
C ARG A 488 17.13 1.21 21.97
N SER A 489 16.99 2.26 21.16
CA SER A 489 15.75 2.55 20.42
C SER A 489 15.36 1.41 19.49
N LEU A 490 16.32 0.80 18.78
CA LEU A 490 16.02 -0.35 17.93
C LEU A 490 15.67 -1.59 18.77
N ARG A 491 16.36 -1.83 19.89
CA ARG A 491 16.04 -2.94 20.80
C ARG A 491 14.62 -2.81 21.37
N SER A 492 14.25 -1.62 21.84
CA SER A 492 12.91 -1.37 22.40
C SER A 492 11.82 -1.50 21.32
N GLN A 493 12.05 -0.96 20.12
CA GLN A 493 11.12 -1.11 19.00
C GLN A 493 10.98 -2.56 18.55
N THR A 494 12.08 -3.34 18.52
CA THR A 494 12.01 -4.77 18.20
C THR A 494 11.20 -5.53 19.25
N ALA A 495 11.39 -5.25 20.54
CA ALA A 495 10.59 -5.87 21.58
C ALA A 495 9.09 -5.54 21.42
N VAL A 496 8.75 -4.28 21.15
CA VAL A 496 7.37 -3.86 20.88
C VAL A 496 6.79 -4.57 19.66
N TYR A 497 7.56 -4.63 18.57
CA TYR A 497 7.18 -5.32 17.34
C TYR A 497 6.88 -6.81 17.59
N ASP A 498 7.79 -7.52 18.25
CA ASP A 498 7.67 -8.95 18.51
C ASP A 498 6.44 -9.26 19.39
N VAL A 499 6.18 -8.42 20.39
CA VAL A 499 4.98 -8.53 21.24
C VAL A 499 3.71 -8.29 20.43
N ILE A 500 3.65 -7.23 19.62
CA ILE A 500 2.46 -6.90 18.82
C ILE A 500 2.19 -7.98 17.77
N VAL A 501 3.22 -8.44 17.04
CA VAL A 501 3.07 -9.49 16.02
C VAL A 501 2.62 -10.80 16.65
N ARG A 502 3.19 -11.18 17.80
CA ARG A 502 2.77 -12.39 18.53
C ARG A 502 1.34 -12.27 19.06
N ALA A 503 0.94 -11.09 19.52
CA ALA A 503 -0.39 -10.84 20.07
C ALA A 503 -1.50 -10.84 19.01
N LEU A 504 -1.24 -10.22 17.86
CA LEU A 504 -2.21 -10.14 16.76
C LEU A 504 -2.23 -11.42 15.91
N GLY A 505 -1.10 -12.11 15.75
CA GLY A 505 -1.01 -13.32 14.93
C GLY A 505 -1.54 -13.08 13.51
N ASP A 506 -2.45 -13.95 13.07
CA ASP A 506 -3.13 -13.90 11.76
C ASP A 506 -4.30 -12.90 11.69
N ARG A 507 -4.51 -12.06 12.72
CA ARG A 507 -5.42 -10.90 12.65
C ARG A 507 -4.82 -9.73 11.87
N ALA A 508 -3.51 -9.70 11.68
CA ALA A 508 -2.81 -8.63 10.96
C ALA A 508 -1.90 -9.20 9.87
N ASP A 509 -2.00 -8.64 8.66
CA ASP A 509 -1.14 -9.00 7.54
C ASP A 509 0.19 -8.23 7.56
N LEU A 510 0.24 -7.08 8.24
CA LEU A 510 1.45 -6.27 8.39
C LEU A 510 1.40 -5.45 9.68
N VAL A 511 2.52 -5.41 10.39
CA VAL A 511 2.81 -4.43 11.45
C VAL A 511 4.06 -3.65 11.01
N HIS A 512 3.96 -2.33 10.95
CA HIS A 512 5.05 -1.46 10.52
C HIS A 512 5.31 -0.34 11.53
N ILE A 513 6.51 -0.34 12.12
CA ILE A 513 6.94 0.71 13.04
C ILE A 513 7.72 1.78 12.26
N TYR A 514 7.29 3.03 12.40
CA TYR A 514 7.91 4.20 11.79
C TYR A 514 7.94 5.38 12.76
N GLY A 515 8.82 6.35 12.50
CA GLY A 515 8.97 7.50 13.38
C GLY A 515 9.57 8.70 12.68
N ASP A 516 9.59 9.82 13.39
CA ASP A 516 10.18 11.04 12.88
C ASP A 516 11.70 10.93 12.78
N VAL A 517 12.24 11.56 11.75
CA VAL A 517 13.69 11.68 11.58
C VAL A 517 14.21 12.80 12.45
N PHE A 518 15.32 12.55 13.14
CA PHE A 518 16.02 13.57 13.92
C PHE A 518 16.29 14.83 13.09
N LYS A 519 15.83 15.97 13.61
CA LYS A 519 16.09 17.28 13.00
C LYS A 519 17.54 17.70 13.25
N PRO A 520 18.21 18.32 12.27
CA PRO A 520 19.50 18.97 12.49
C PRO A 520 19.45 19.97 13.65
N TRP A 521 20.56 20.12 14.37
CA TRP A 521 20.65 21.03 15.50
C TRP A 521 21.90 21.93 15.43
N PRO A 522 21.90 23.09 16.09
CA PRO A 522 23.04 23.99 16.16
C PRO A 522 24.29 23.35 16.80
N VAL A 523 25.49 23.76 16.38
CA VAL A 523 26.77 23.18 16.85
C VAL A 523 27.17 23.58 18.28
N ASP A 524 26.60 24.66 18.78
CA ASP A 524 26.75 25.16 20.16
C ASP A 524 25.82 24.44 21.14
N ALA A 525 24.69 23.92 20.64
CA ALA A 525 23.68 23.22 21.42
C ALA A 525 24.01 21.73 21.65
N LYS A 526 23.47 21.18 22.75
CA LYS A 526 23.34 19.73 22.91
C LYS A 526 22.23 19.22 21.98
N PRO A 527 22.33 17.98 21.44
CA PRO A 527 21.25 17.40 20.64
C PRO A 527 19.93 17.47 21.42
N HIS A 528 18.84 17.91 20.78
CA HIS A 528 17.56 18.12 21.45
C HIS A 528 17.09 16.85 22.19
N ARG A 529 17.00 16.92 23.52
CA ARG A 529 16.74 15.79 24.42
C ARG A 529 15.34 15.74 25.01
N LYS A 530 14.35 16.53 24.56
CA LYS A 530 13.03 16.55 25.23
C LYS A 530 12.28 15.22 24.97
N PRO A 531 12.15 14.33 25.96
CA PRO A 531 11.54 13.01 25.78
C PRO A 531 10.04 13.11 25.47
N GLU A 532 9.36 14.15 25.98
CA GLU A 532 7.92 14.39 25.83
C GLU A 532 7.46 14.66 24.38
N SER A 533 8.39 14.84 23.44
CA SER A 533 8.10 15.26 22.06
C SER A 533 8.46 14.21 21.00
N GLN A 534 8.84 12.99 21.40
CA GLN A 534 9.13 11.92 20.44
C GLN A 534 8.21 10.73 20.68
N SER A 535 7.38 10.44 19.69
CA SER A 535 6.50 9.27 19.64
C SER A 535 6.91 8.36 18.49
N VAL A 536 6.77 7.06 18.67
CA VAL A 536 6.88 6.07 17.61
C VAL A 536 5.47 5.71 17.16
N SER A 537 5.26 5.59 15.85
CA SER A 537 3.97 5.16 15.29
C SER A 537 4.05 3.70 14.84
N VAL A 538 2.98 2.95 15.10
CA VAL A 538 2.79 1.58 14.64
C VAL A 538 1.59 1.57 13.71
N GLY A 539 1.84 1.34 12.42
CA GLY A 539 0.79 1.12 11.43
C GLY A 539 0.47 -0.37 11.31
N ILE A 540 -0.81 -0.73 11.35
CA ILE A 540 -1.29 -2.11 11.23
C ILE A 540 -2.16 -2.22 9.98
N VAL A 541 -1.93 -3.27 9.19
CA VAL A 541 -2.87 -3.72 8.15
C VAL A 541 -3.53 -4.99 8.64
N LEU A 542 -4.85 -4.96 8.76
CA LEU A 542 -5.67 -6.02 9.33
C LEU A 542 -6.00 -7.07 8.28
N ASN A 543 -6.18 -8.31 8.74
CA ASN A 543 -6.77 -9.38 7.96
C ASN A 543 -8.29 -9.36 8.17
N THR A 544 -9.06 -9.03 7.13
CA THR A 544 -10.51 -8.80 7.24
C THR A 544 -11.28 -10.02 7.74
N ASP A 545 -10.78 -11.23 7.49
CA ASP A 545 -11.48 -12.46 7.83
C ASP A 545 -11.27 -12.84 9.30
N ASN A 546 -10.16 -12.38 9.88
CA ASN A 546 -9.70 -12.80 11.21
C ASN A 546 -9.76 -11.70 12.27
N ALA A 547 -9.73 -10.41 11.88
CA ALA A 547 -9.51 -9.28 12.78
C ALA A 547 -10.50 -9.23 13.97
N GLU A 548 -11.78 -9.52 13.73
CA GLU A 548 -12.87 -9.39 14.71
C GLU A 548 -13.31 -10.73 15.33
N ARG A 549 -12.51 -11.81 15.22
CA ARG A 549 -12.91 -13.08 15.85
C ARG A 549 -12.91 -12.97 17.38
N VAL A 550 -13.92 -13.56 18.01
CA VAL A 550 -14.14 -13.48 19.47
C VAL A 550 -13.19 -14.39 20.26
N VAL A 551 -12.81 -15.52 19.68
CA VAL A 551 -11.98 -16.53 20.36
C VAL A 551 -10.67 -16.74 19.60
N ASP A 552 -9.54 -16.63 20.30
CA ASP A 552 -8.24 -17.05 19.80
C ASP A 552 -7.93 -18.47 20.29
N HIS A 553 -7.61 -19.35 19.35
CA HIS A 553 -7.17 -20.70 19.65
C HIS A 553 -5.65 -20.73 19.85
N GLY A 554 -5.22 -21.08 21.05
CA GLY A 554 -3.83 -21.34 21.38
C GLY A 554 -3.42 -22.80 21.16
N PRO A 555 -2.25 -23.20 21.70
CA PRO A 555 -1.74 -24.56 21.62
C PRO A 555 -2.61 -25.56 22.39
N SER A 556 -2.48 -26.85 22.05
CA SER A 556 -3.12 -27.93 22.79
C SER A 556 -2.61 -27.98 24.23
N ALA A 557 -3.49 -28.32 25.18
CA ALA A 557 -3.10 -28.51 26.58
C ALA A 557 -2.03 -29.62 26.76
N GLU A 558 -1.92 -30.52 25.79
CA GLU A 558 -0.91 -31.59 25.76
C GLU A 558 0.49 -31.08 25.38
N GLN A 559 0.57 -29.96 24.64
CA GLN A 559 1.82 -29.31 24.25
C GLN A 559 2.36 -28.46 25.41
N LYS A 560 2.86 -29.12 26.47
CA LYS A 560 3.21 -28.49 27.75
C LYS A 560 4.09 -27.24 27.63
N GLU A 561 5.09 -27.26 26.75
CA GLU A 561 6.03 -26.13 26.56
C GLU A 561 5.37 -24.93 25.87
N GLU A 562 4.66 -25.17 24.76
CA GLU A 562 3.95 -24.12 24.03
C GLU A 562 2.82 -23.52 24.88
N ALA A 563 2.08 -24.36 25.60
CA ALA A 563 1.03 -23.93 26.53
C ALA A 563 1.60 -23.13 27.71
N ALA A 564 2.75 -23.50 28.26
CA ALA A 564 3.44 -22.71 29.28
C ALA A 564 3.90 -21.34 28.73
N SER A 565 4.46 -21.31 27.53
CA SER A 565 4.85 -20.08 26.84
C SER A 565 3.65 -19.18 26.57
N PHE A 566 2.52 -19.75 26.17
CA PHE A 566 1.27 -19.04 25.94
C PHE A 566 0.72 -18.42 27.22
N ARG A 567 0.61 -19.21 28.31
CA ARG A 567 0.17 -18.70 29.63
C ARG A 567 1.10 -17.66 30.21
N SER A 568 2.41 -17.81 30.04
CA SER A 568 3.39 -16.79 30.47
C SER A 568 3.17 -15.47 29.73
N PHE A 569 3.02 -15.53 28.40
CA PHE A 569 2.83 -14.37 27.55
C PHE A 569 1.51 -13.64 27.84
N TRP A 570 0.40 -14.36 27.96
CA TRP A 570 -0.94 -13.80 28.14
C TRP A 570 -1.38 -13.63 29.59
N GLY A 571 -0.77 -14.32 30.55
CA GLY A 571 -1.12 -14.24 31.96
C GLY A 571 -2.56 -14.68 32.23
N GLU A 572 -3.27 -13.87 33.02
CA GLU A 572 -4.64 -14.15 33.48
C GLU A 572 -5.68 -14.18 32.35
N LYS A 573 -5.35 -13.65 31.16
CA LYS A 573 -6.23 -13.69 29.98
C LYS A 573 -6.25 -15.07 29.31
N ALA A 574 -5.26 -15.93 29.56
CA ALA A 574 -5.24 -17.29 29.03
C ALA A 574 -6.11 -18.24 29.87
N GLU A 575 -7.01 -18.96 29.19
CA GLU A 575 -7.87 -19.96 29.82
C GLU A 575 -7.89 -21.28 29.03
N LEU A 576 -8.15 -22.38 29.73
CA LEU A 576 -8.37 -23.68 29.10
C LEU A 576 -9.83 -23.82 28.66
N ARG A 577 -10.06 -24.02 27.37
CA ARG A 577 -11.40 -24.19 26.82
C ARG A 577 -11.54 -25.53 26.10
N ARG A 578 -12.66 -26.21 26.36
CA ARG A 578 -13.09 -27.40 25.61
C ARG A 578 -13.99 -26.98 24.45
N PHE A 579 -13.65 -27.39 23.24
CA PHE A 579 -14.40 -27.08 22.02
C PHE A 579 -15.40 -28.20 21.66
N LYS A 580 -16.31 -27.91 20.72
CA LYS A 580 -17.36 -28.85 20.27
C LYS A 580 -16.81 -30.16 19.68
N ASP A 581 -15.59 -30.12 19.16
CA ASP A 581 -14.85 -31.28 18.66
C ASP A 581 -14.21 -32.12 19.78
N GLY A 582 -14.39 -31.72 21.05
CA GLY A 582 -13.84 -32.39 22.23
C GLY A 582 -12.42 -31.98 22.57
N THR A 583 -11.74 -31.20 21.73
CA THR A 583 -10.35 -30.78 21.96
C THR A 583 -10.28 -29.74 23.08
N ILE A 584 -9.20 -29.81 23.88
CA ILE A 584 -8.92 -28.86 24.97
C ILE A 584 -7.67 -28.07 24.58
N ARG A 585 -7.81 -26.75 24.46
CA ARG A 585 -6.71 -25.85 24.09
C ARG A 585 -6.65 -24.66 25.02
N GLU A 586 -5.45 -24.12 25.20
CA GLU A 586 -5.29 -22.76 25.70
C GLU A 586 -6.02 -21.80 24.74
N SER A 587 -6.75 -20.83 25.26
CA SER A 587 -7.61 -19.95 24.48
C SER A 587 -7.66 -18.55 25.09
N LEU A 588 -8.02 -17.56 24.27
CA LEU A 588 -8.39 -16.21 24.71
C LEU A 588 -9.82 -15.94 24.28
N VAL A 589 -10.59 -15.31 25.16
CA VAL A 589 -11.95 -14.87 24.86
C VAL A 589 -12.03 -13.37 25.00
N TRP A 590 -12.42 -12.71 23.90
CA TRP A 590 -12.61 -11.28 23.81
C TRP A 590 -14.09 -10.94 23.90
N THR A 591 -14.39 -9.71 24.29
CA THR A 591 -15.78 -9.26 24.43
C THR A 591 -16.22 -8.61 23.13
N ASP A 592 -17.35 -9.07 22.57
CA ASP A 592 -17.99 -8.54 21.36
C ASP A 592 -19.27 -7.73 21.67
N GLU A 593 -19.46 -7.39 22.95
CA GLU A 593 -20.55 -6.54 23.41
C GLU A 593 -20.49 -5.15 22.77
N LYS A 594 -21.66 -4.57 22.50
CA LYS A 594 -21.80 -3.29 21.81
C LYS A 594 -21.09 -2.11 22.50
N SER A 595 -21.00 -2.12 23.82
CA SER A 595 -20.32 -1.10 24.62
C SER A 595 -18.81 -1.29 24.72
N SER A 596 -18.29 -2.43 24.24
CA SER A 596 -16.86 -2.73 24.29
C SER A 596 -16.15 -2.13 23.08
N PRO A 597 -14.89 -1.66 23.24
CA PRO A 597 -14.08 -1.23 22.12
C PRO A 597 -13.73 -2.41 21.20
N SER A 598 -13.19 -2.14 20.00
CA SER A 598 -12.83 -3.20 19.05
C SER A 598 -11.93 -4.27 19.68
N ILE A 599 -12.02 -5.50 19.19
CA ILE A 599 -11.23 -6.61 19.71
C ILE A 599 -9.73 -6.33 19.52
N VAL A 600 -9.36 -5.72 18.39
CA VAL A 600 -7.98 -5.29 18.12
C VAL A 600 -7.49 -4.30 19.18
N TYR A 601 -8.31 -3.29 19.54
CA TYR A 601 -7.98 -2.37 20.62
C TYR A 601 -7.83 -3.08 21.96
N GLN A 602 -8.75 -3.99 22.32
CA GLN A 602 -8.67 -4.77 23.56
C GLN A 602 -7.37 -5.57 23.66
N ILE A 603 -6.98 -6.27 22.58
CA ILE A 603 -5.72 -7.04 22.51
C ILE A 603 -4.52 -6.13 22.75
N LEU A 604 -4.46 -5.01 22.03
CA LEU A 604 -3.31 -4.11 22.04
C LEU A 604 -3.16 -3.41 23.38
N MET A 605 -4.25 -2.89 23.96
CA MET A 605 -4.20 -2.27 25.28
C MET A 605 -3.78 -3.27 26.35
N TYR A 606 -4.30 -4.50 26.30
CA TYR A 606 -3.93 -5.55 27.26
C TYR A 606 -2.45 -5.91 27.18
N ILE A 607 -1.96 -6.20 25.97
CA ILE A 607 -0.59 -6.71 25.81
C ILE A 607 0.46 -5.62 26.03
N LEU A 608 0.17 -4.39 25.61
CA LEU A 608 1.07 -3.25 25.81
C LEU A 608 1.17 -2.87 27.30
N SER A 609 0.06 -2.93 28.02
CA SER A 609 0.06 -2.73 29.47
C SER A 609 0.87 -3.83 30.18
N ARG A 610 0.65 -5.09 29.83
CA ARG A 610 1.32 -6.23 30.47
C ARG A 610 2.84 -6.26 30.25
N HIS A 611 3.32 -5.97 29.04
CA HIS A 611 4.74 -6.14 28.68
C HIS A 611 5.56 -4.86 28.77
N PHE A 612 4.93 -3.68 28.72
CA PHE A 612 5.62 -2.39 28.72
C PHE A 612 5.09 -1.38 29.75
N ASN A 613 4.08 -1.74 30.55
CA ASN A 613 3.42 -0.85 31.51
C ASN A 613 2.82 0.41 30.87
N TYR A 614 2.43 0.35 29.59
CA TYR A 614 1.68 1.44 28.98
C TYR A 614 0.25 1.49 29.55
N THR A 615 -0.18 2.68 29.92
CA THR A 615 -1.56 2.98 30.31
C THR A 615 -2.36 3.44 29.09
N LYS A 616 -3.69 3.58 29.25
CA LYS A 616 -4.55 4.08 28.18
C LYS A 616 -4.17 5.51 27.75
N ASP A 617 -3.70 6.34 28.70
CA ASP A 617 -3.31 7.72 28.42
C ASP A 617 -1.97 7.82 27.66
N ASP A 618 -1.14 6.77 27.73
CA ASP A 618 0.12 6.69 26.99
C ASP A 618 -0.07 6.32 25.52
N VAL A 619 -1.23 5.74 25.16
CA VAL A 619 -1.46 5.17 23.82
C VAL A 619 -2.56 5.91 23.09
N VAL A 620 -2.21 6.52 21.96
CA VAL A 620 -3.21 7.05 21.03
C VAL A 620 -3.52 5.97 19.99
N PHE A 621 -4.77 5.56 19.92
CA PHE A 621 -5.28 4.58 18.95
C PHE A 621 -6.21 5.27 17.94
N ILE A 622 -5.95 5.07 16.65
CA ILE A 622 -6.66 5.72 15.54
C ILE A 622 -7.24 4.65 14.62
N GLY A 623 -8.53 4.79 14.30
CA GLY A 623 -9.26 4.06 13.27
C GLY A 623 -10.63 3.54 13.70
N ASP A 624 -10.85 3.28 14.99
CA ASP A 624 -12.15 2.80 15.50
C ASP A 624 -13.22 3.88 15.44
N GLU A 625 -12.84 5.17 15.46
CA GLU A 625 -13.78 6.29 15.41
C GLU A 625 -14.64 6.29 14.12
N TYR A 626 -14.16 5.68 13.03
CA TYR A 626 -14.93 5.54 11.79
C TYR A 626 -16.01 4.47 11.90
N ASP A 627 -15.70 3.40 12.64
CA ASP A 627 -16.64 2.30 12.90
C ASP A 627 -17.73 2.78 13.85
N ASP A 628 -17.36 3.54 14.88
CA ASP A 628 -18.30 4.15 15.84
C ASP A 628 -19.23 5.15 15.15
N LYS A 629 -18.70 6.02 14.28
CA LYS A 629 -19.53 6.97 13.52
C LYS A 629 -20.54 6.29 12.60
N LEU A 630 -20.17 5.16 12.01
CA LEU A 630 -21.13 4.36 11.24
C LEU A 630 -22.23 3.77 12.14
N ARG A 631 -21.88 3.27 13.33
CA ARG A 631 -22.86 2.72 14.28
C ARG A 631 -23.84 3.78 14.76
N GLU A 632 -23.36 4.97 15.09
CA GLU A 632 -24.18 6.13 15.47
C GLU A 632 -25.14 6.55 14.33
N GLY A 633 -24.65 6.59 13.09
CA GLY A 633 -25.42 7.05 11.93
C GLY A 633 -26.33 6.00 11.27
N GLY A 634 -26.08 4.71 11.52
CA GLY A 634 -26.59 3.58 10.73
C GLY A 634 -27.23 2.46 11.56
N ASP A 635 -28.02 2.82 12.57
CA ASP A 635 -28.80 1.91 13.41
C ASP A 635 -27.99 0.81 14.12
N ASP A 636 -26.71 1.08 14.45
CA ASP A 636 -25.78 0.11 15.05
C ASP A 636 -25.61 -1.19 14.23
N VAL A 637 -25.92 -1.14 12.93
CA VAL A 637 -25.65 -2.23 12.00
C VAL A 637 -24.28 -1.99 11.38
N PHE A 638 -23.36 -2.93 11.52
CA PHE A 638 -22.01 -2.84 10.95
C PHE A 638 -21.84 -3.73 9.71
N SER A 639 -22.05 -5.04 9.86
CA SER A 639 -21.81 -6.04 8.80
C SER A 639 -23.00 -6.21 7.84
N TYR A 640 -22.69 -6.57 6.59
CA TYR A 640 -23.68 -7.03 5.60
C TYR A 640 -24.38 -8.32 6.05
N SER A 641 -23.71 -9.15 6.85
CA SER A 641 -24.24 -10.41 7.40
C SER A 641 -24.99 -10.24 8.72
N SER A 642 -25.33 -9.00 9.09
CA SER A 642 -26.07 -8.74 10.32
C SER A 642 -27.48 -9.34 10.30
N PRO A 643 -28.06 -9.67 11.46
CA PRO A 643 -29.42 -10.21 11.55
C PRO A 643 -30.48 -9.31 10.88
N ALA A 644 -30.27 -7.99 10.87
CA ALA A 644 -31.19 -7.04 10.25
C ALA A 644 -31.26 -7.20 8.72
N PHE A 645 -30.11 -7.30 8.04
CA PHE A 645 -30.06 -7.57 6.60
C PHE A 645 -30.53 -8.98 6.26
N GLN A 646 -30.23 -9.96 7.13
CA GLN A 646 -30.69 -11.34 6.94
C GLN A 646 -32.23 -11.41 6.99
N ALA A 647 -32.88 -10.75 7.94
CA ALA A 647 -34.33 -10.71 8.05
C ALA A 647 -35.01 -10.16 6.78
N ILE A 648 -34.40 -9.13 6.16
CA ILE A 648 -34.88 -8.56 4.88
C ILE A 648 -34.71 -9.56 3.74
N THR A 649 -33.58 -10.26 3.69
CA THR A 649 -33.28 -11.27 2.67
C THR A 649 -34.20 -12.49 2.80
N ASP A 650 -34.49 -12.92 4.01
CA ASP A 650 -35.39 -14.05 4.30
C ASP A 650 -36.84 -13.70 3.91
N ALA A 651 -37.30 -12.49 4.26
CA ALA A 651 -38.61 -11.99 3.86
C ALA A 651 -38.73 -11.87 2.32
N PHE A 652 -37.68 -11.38 1.64
CA PHE A 652 -37.64 -11.34 0.18
C PHE A 652 -37.73 -12.75 -0.43
N THR A 653 -36.99 -13.70 0.13
CA THR A 653 -37.00 -15.10 -0.34
C THR A 653 -38.38 -15.75 -0.13
N SER A 654 -39.06 -15.43 0.97
CA SER A 654 -40.44 -15.86 1.22
C SER A 654 -41.41 -15.32 0.18
N VAL A 655 -41.38 -14.00 -0.08
CA VAL A 655 -42.19 -13.37 -1.13
C VAL A 655 -41.87 -13.95 -2.51
N GLN A 656 -40.59 -14.17 -2.82
CA GLN A 656 -40.15 -14.74 -4.08
C GLN A 656 -40.74 -16.14 -4.32
N ARG A 657 -40.65 -17.04 -3.33
CA ARG A 657 -41.23 -18.39 -3.43
C ARG A 657 -42.74 -18.31 -3.63
N SER A 658 -43.41 -17.48 -2.82
CA SER A 658 -44.86 -17.31 -2.92
C SER A 658 -45.30 -16.78 -4.27
N ILE A 659 -44.52 -15.89 -4.90
CA ILE A 659 -44.80 -15.35 -6.24
C ILE A 659 -44.54 -16.41 -7.33
N GLN A 660 -43.53 -17.25 -7.16
CA GLN A 660 -43.20 -18.32 -8.11
C GLN A 660 -44.26 -19.42 -8.14
N ASP A 661 -44.87 -19.73 -6.99
CA ASP A 661 -45.85 -20.80 -6.83
C ASP A 661 -47.32 -20.34 -7.03
N MET A 662 -47.56 -19.15 -7.60
CA MET A 662 -48.93 -18.62 -7.75
C MET A 662 -49.67 -19.24 -8.95
N ASP A 663 -50.71 -20.02 -8.68
CA ASP A 663 -51.62 -20.54 -9.72
C ASP A 663 -52.63 -19.50 -10.25
N GLY A 664 -52.87 -18.41 -9.50
CA GLY A 664 -53.92 -17.42 -9.79
C GLY A 664 -53.58 -16.37 -10.86
N VAL A 665 -52.33 -16.36 -11.36
CA VAL A 665 -51.82 -15.37 -12.31
C VAL A 665 -51.66 -15.98 -13.72
N PRO A 666 -52.22 -15.38 -14.79
CA PRO A 666 -52.26 -15.99 -16.12
C PRO A 666 -50.92 -16.23 -16.84
N LEU A 667 -49.81 -15.69 -16.34
CA LEU A 667 -48.48 -15.79 -16.95
C LEU A 667 -47.50 -16.32 -15.92
N THR A 668 -46.61 -17.21 -16.34
CA THR A 668 -45.57 -17.72 -15.46
C THR A 668 -44.55 -16.63 -15.16
N VAL A 669 -44.03 -16.65 -13.93
CA VAL A 669 -43.01 -15.69 -13.47
C VAL A 669 -41.65 -16.15 -13.98
N ARG A 670 -40.98 -15.29 -14.76
CA ARG A 670 -39.62 -15.54 -15.24
C ARG A 670 -38.60 -15.31 -14.13
N HIS A 671 -38.68 -14.16 -13.47
CA HIS A 671 -37.86 -13.85 -12.29
C HIS A 671 -38.43 -12.69 -11.48
N LEU A 672 -38.04 -12.67 -10.19
CA LEU A 672 -38.24 -11.53 -9.29
C LEU A 672 -36.85 -11.04 -8.85
N ALA A 673 -36.49 -9.82 -9.23
CA ALA A 673 -35.19 -9.24 -8.95
C ALA A 673 -35.26 -8.23 -7.79
N PRO A 674 -34.30 -8.25 -6.86
CA PRO A 674 -34.15 -7.19 -5.87
C PRO A 674 -33.64 -5.90 -6.54
N ALA A 675 -34.11 -4.74 -6.08
CA ALA A 675 -33.75 -3.45 -6.66
C ALA A 675 -33.54 -2.34 -5.62
N SER A 676 -33.40 -2.65 -4.33
CA SER A 676 -33.27 -1.63 -3.28
C SER A 676 -31.88 -1.62 -2.60
N PRO A 677 -31.47 -0.48 -2.00
CA PRO A 677 -30.30 -0.41 -1.13
C PRO A 677 -30.32 -1.41 0.03
N SER A 678 -31.50 -1.69 0.61
CA SER A 678 -31.65 -2.63 1.73
C SER A 678 -31.42 -4.08 1.29
N LEU A 679 -31.72 -4.41 0.03
CA LEU A 679 -31.48 -5.73 -0.56
C LEU A 679 -30.06 -5.90 -1.12
N ARG A 680 -29.28 -4.82 -1.25
CA ARG A 680 -27.84 -4.85 -1.60
C ARG A 680 -26.89 -4.43 -0.49
N TYR A 681 -27.37 -4.41 0.75
CA TYR A 681 -26.58 -4.14 1.95
C TYR A 681 -26.02 -2.71 2.06
N THR A 682 -26.56 -1.74 1.31
CA THR A 682 -26.06 -0.36 1.25
C THR A 682 -27.00 0.67 1.84
N ALA A 683 -28.17 0.26 2.36
CA ALA A 683 -29.06 1.15 3.08
C ALA A 683 -28.34 1.71 4.33
N LEU A 684 -28.33 3.03 4.48
CA LEU A 684 -27.70 3.68 5.64
C LEU A 684 -28.41 3.27 6.93
N ARG A 685 -29.74 3.42 6.94
CA ARG A 685 -30.65 3.03 8.01
C ARG A 685 -31.62 1.95 7.50
N LEU A 686 -31.86 0.94 8.32
CA LEU A 686 -32.78 -0.17 8.05
C LEU A 686 -34.10 0.02 8.79
N HIS A 687 -34.03 0.71 9.94
CA HIS A 687 -35.20 1.05 10.73
C HIS A 687 -35.71 2.43 10.35
N GLY A 688 -37.04 2.60 10.36
CA GLY A 688 -37.64 3.92 10.25
C GLY A 688 -37.31 4.77 11.49
N THR A 689 -37.22 6.08 11.32
CA THR A 689 -37.19 7.00 12.46
C THR A 689 -38.54 6.94 13.19
N ALA A 690 -38.52 7.09 14.52
CA ALA A 690 -39.71 6.98 15.38
C ALA A 690 -40.96 7.66 14.77
N GLY A 691 -41.88 6.83 14.24
CA GLY A 691 -43.15 7.27 13.64
C GLY A 691 -43.25 7.25 12.10
N VAL A 692 -42.16 7.00 11.36
CA VAL A 692 -42.16 6.89 9.88
C VAL A 692 -41.88 5.43 9.48
N ALA A 693 -42.70 4.87 8.60
CA ALA A 693 -42.46 3.53 8.06
C ALA A 693 -41.10 3.45 7.34
N SER A 694 -40.38 2.34 7.49
CA SER A 694 -39.16 2.08 6.72
C SER A 694 -39.45 2.22 5.22
N ASN A 695 -38.53 2.83 4.47
CA ASN A 695 -38.68 2.99 3.03
C ASN A 695 -38.91 1.61 2.38
N PRO A 696 -39.95 1.44 1.53
CA PRO A 696 -40.22 0.17 0.90
C PRO A 696 -39.01 -0.37 0.12
N ALA A 697 -38.75 -1.67 0.25
CA ALA A 697 -37.71 -2.33 -0.52
C ALA A 697 -38.20 -2.62 -1.94
N ASP A 698 -37.71 -1.85 -2.91
CA ASP A 698 -38.02 -2.04 -4.33
C ASP A 698 -37.62 -3.43 -4.85
N ILE A 699 -38.55 -4.07 -5.56
CA ILE A 699 -38.40 -5.36 -6.24
C ILE A 699 -39.06 -5.29 -7.63
N VAL A 700 -38.48 -5.99 -8.60
CA VAL A 700 -38.89 -5.94 -10.01
C VAL A 700 -39.29 -7.34 -10.48
N LEU A 701 -40.52 -7.48 -10.97
CA LEU A 701 -41.07 -8.73 -11.49
C LEU A 701 -41.03 -8.75 -13.01
N GLN A 702 -40.52 -9.83 -13.59
CA GLN A 702 -40.65 -10.10 -15.03
C GLN A 702 -41.41 -11.40 -15.25
N PHE A 703 -42.41 -11.36 -16.12
CA PHE A 703 -43.12 -12.54 -16.61
C PHE A 703 -42.40 -13.18 -17.81
N GLU A 704 -42.84 -14.37 -18.20
CA GLU A 704 -42.52 -14.94 -19.51
C GLU A 704 -43.01 -14.03 -20.66
N SER A 705 -42.42 -14.22 -21.85
CA SER A 705 -42.83 -13.47 -23.03
C SER A 705 -44.24 -13.90 -23.46
N SER A 706 -45.09 -12.92 -23.80
CA SER A 706 -46.44 -13.17 -24.29
C SER A 706 -46.82 -12.20 -25.39
N ALA A 707 -47.40 -12.70 -26.47
CA ALA A 707 -47.91 -11.87 -27.58
C ALA A 707 -49.24 -11.17 -27.24
N ARG A 708 -49.82 -11.46 -26.06
CA ARG A 708 -51.12 -10.90 -25.63
C ARG A 708 -51.02 -9.55 -24.92
N TRP A 709 -49.80 -9.05 -24.69
CA TRP A 709 -49.62 -7.71 -24.15
C TRP A 709 -50.06 -6.64 -25.16
N PRO A 710 -50.72 -5.56 -24.73
CA PRO A 710 -51.09 -4.46 -25.61
C PRO A 710 -49.87 -3.79 -26.27
N ASP A 711 -50.05 -3.22 -27.46
CA ASP A 711 -49.02 -2.45 -28.17
C ASP A 711 -49.16 -0.92 -27.95
N ASP A 712 -49.55 -0.52 -26.74
CA ASP A 712 -49.70 0.87 -26.31
C ASP A 712 -49.23 1.04 -24.86
N LEU A 713 -48.49 2.11 -24.57
CA LEU A 713 -47.87 2.33 -23.26
C LEU A 713 -48.92 2.41 -22.13
N LYS A 714 -50.04 3.13 -22.35
CA LYS A 714 -51.08 3.29 -21.34
C LYS A 714 -51.81 1.98 -21.10
N ALA A 715 -52.14 1.25 -22.18
CA ALA A 715 -52.77 -0.06 -22.07
C ALA A 715 -51.87 -1.08 -21.36
N ILE A 716 -50.55 -1.06 -21.60
CA ILE A 716 -49.57 -1.85 -20.83
C ILE A 716 -49.64 -1.50 -19.34
N GLN A 717 -49.66 -0.22 -18.97
CA GLN A 717 -49.78 0.17 -17.54
C GLN A 717 -51.07 -0.36 -16.91
N MET A 718 -52.21 -0.24 -17.59
CA MET A 718 -53.48 -0.78 -17.08
C MET A 718 -53.44 -2.30 -16.91
N THR A 719 -52.75 -2.98 -17.82
CA THR A 719 -52.54 -4.43 -17.73
C THR A 719 -51.66 -4.78 -16.53
N LYS A 720 -50.59 -4.02 -16.28
CA LYS A 720 -49.75 -4.16 -15.07
C LYS A 720 -50.58 -3.98 -13.80
N VAL A 721 -51.45 -2.95 -13.73
CA VAL A 721 -52.34 -2.74 -12.58
C VAL A 721 -53.20 -3.98 -12.32
N ALA A 722 -53.81 -4.56 -13.36
CA ALA A 722 -54.62 -5.77 -13.21
C ALA A 722 -53.81 -6.96 -12.67
N PHE A 723 -52.57 -7.14 -13.13
CA PHE A 723 -51.65 -8.14 -12.59
C PHE A 723 -51.31 -7.84 -11.12
N LEU A 724 -50.95 -6.60 -10.78
CA LEU A 724 -50.59 -6.19 -9.42
C LEU A 724 -51.73 -6.43 -8.42
N ILE A 725 -52.99 -6.17 -8.81
CA ILE A 725 -54.17 -6.47 -7.97
C ILE A 725 -54.25 -7.98 -7.68
N LYS A 726 -54.21 -8.82 -8.73
CA LYS A 726 -54.29 -10.27 -8.58
C LYS A 726 -53.13 -10.85 -7.76
N ILE A 727 -51.92 -10.36 -7.96
CA ILE A 727 -50.74 -10.75 -7.15
C ILE A 727 -50.98 -10.36 -5.69
N GLY A 728 -51.43 -9.13 -5.44
CA GLY A 728 -51.74 -8.64 -4.09
C GLY A 728 -52.77 -9.51 -3.36
N ASP A 729 -53.87 -9.85 -4.03
CA ASP A 729 -54.93 -10.72 -3.49
C ASP A 729 -54.41 -12.14 -3.20
N SER A 730 -53.58 -12.69 -4.08
CA SER A 730 -53.00 -14.02 -3.94
C SER A 730 -52.02 -14.08 -2.77
N LEU A 731 -51.13 -13.10 -2.63
CA LEU A 731 -50.16 -13.01 -1.52
C LEU A 731 -50.83 -12.83 -0.15
N LYS A 732 -51.93 -12.07 -0.11
CA LYS A 732 -52.74 -11.89 1.10
C LYS A 732 -53.48 -13.17 1.46
N SER A 733 -54.09 -13.83 0.48
CA SER A 733 -54.83 -15.09 0.69
C SER A 733 -53.91 -16.24 1.08
N GLY A 734 -52.68 -16.27 0.54
CA GLY A 734 -51.64 -17.23 0.89
C GLY A 734 -50.96 -16.99 2.25
N GLY A 735 -51.33 -15.93 2.98
CA GLY A 735 -50.81 -15.64 4.32
C GLY A 735 -49.37 -15.10 4.38
N VAL A 736 -48.74 -14.82 3.23
CA VAL A 736 -47.37 -14.29 3.15
C VAL A 736 -47.33 -12.79 3.40
N ALA A 737 -48.39 -12.08 3.02
CA ALA A 737 -48.54 -10.64 3.25
C ALA A 737 -49.68 -10.35 4.23
N SER A 738 -49.41 -9.48 5.20
CA SER A 738 -50.44 -8.93 6.10
C SER A 738 -51.33 -7.90 5.39
N ALA A 739 -50.76 -7.15 4.45
CA ALA A 739 -51.46 -6.19 3.61
C ALA A 739 -50.79 -6.04 2.25
N CYS A 740 -51.60 -5.82 1.22
CA CYS A 740 -51.18 -5.54 -0.15
C CYS A 740 -51.94 -4.30 -0.62
N ARG A 741 -51.25 -3.28 -1.16
CA ARG A 741 -51.87 -2.04 -1.65
C ARG A 741 -51.27 -1.65 -3.00
N VAL A 742 -52.12 -1.48 -4.00
CA VAL A 742 -51.69 -0.93 -5.29
C VAL A 742 -51.62 0.59 -5.17
N GLY A 743 -50.47 1.16 -5.49
CA GLY A 743 -50.24 2.59 -5.55
C GLY A 743 -50.00 3.06 -6.98
N LEU A 744 -50.18 4.37 -7.19
CA LEU A 744 -49.94 5.04 -8.46
C LEU A 744 -48.72 5.97 -8.33
N GLU A 745 -47.98 6.13 -9.43
CA GLU A 745 -46.83 7.03 -9.55
C GLU A 745 -46.81 7.66 -10.95
N ASN A 746 -46.12 8.79 -11.16
CA ASN A 746 -45.95 9.45 -12.47
C ASN A 746 -47.24 9.69 -13.30
N GLU A 747 -48.39 9.86 -12.66
CA GLU A 747 -49.70 9.95 -13.34
C GLU A 747 -49.77 11.03 -14.42
N SER A 748 -48.98 12.09 -14.28
CA SER A 748 -48.99 13.26 -15.15
C SER A 748 -48.35 13.04 -16.54
N THR A 749 -47.46 12.05 -16.71
CA THR A 749 -46.63 11.97 -17.93
C THR A 749 -47.08 10.89 -18.92
N GLY A 750 -47.82 9.86 -18.49
CA GLY A 750 -48.36 8.79 -19.35
C GLY A 750 -47.34 7.96 -20.15
N LEU A 751 -46.05 8.32 -20.09
CA LEU A 751 -44.91 7.71 -20.75
C LEU A 751 -44.06 6.86 -19.79
N MET A 752 -44.21 7.08 -18.49
CA MET A 752 -43.44 6.43 -17.44
C MET A 752 -44.24 5.28 -16.80
N ASN A 753 -43.61 4.55 -15.88
CA ASN A 753 -44.33 3.56 -15.08
C ASN A 753 -45.36 4.26 -14.20
N ASN A 754 -46.58 3.74 -14.18
CA ASN A 754 -47.71 4.41 -13.51
C ASN A 754 -48.16 3.75 -12.20
N SER A 755 -47.66 2.55 -11.89
CA SER A 755 -48.20 1.77 -10.77
C SER A 755 -47.17 0.85 -10.11
N PHE A 756 -47.43 0.54 -8.84
CA PHE A 756 -46.66 -0.40 -8.04
C PHE A 756 -47.57 -1.13 -7.04
N LEU A 757 -47.10 -2.23 -6.46
CA LEU A 757 -47.76 -2.94 -5.37
C LEU A 757 -46.88 -2.90 -4.12
N ASP A 758 -47.35 -2.25 -3.07
CA ASP A 758 -46.73 -2.32 -1.75
C ASP A 758 -47.23 -3.56 -1.00
N ILE A 759 -46.30 -4.45 -0.66
CA ILE A 759 -46.50 -5.73 0.02
C ILE A 759 -45.96 -5.60 1.44
N THR A 760 -46.84 -5.57 2.43
CA THR A 760 -46.45 -5.62 3.85
C THR A 760 -46.32 -7.07 4.27
N HIS A 761 -45.11 -7.60 4.26
CA HIS A 761 -44.82 -8.97 4.68
C HIS A 761 -45.19 -9.17 6.16
N THR A 762 -45.48 -10.42 6.57
CA THR A 762 -45.85 -10.75 7.96
C THR A 762 -44.77 -10.39 9.00
N SER A 763 -43.51 -10.27 8.57
CA SER A 763 -42.41 -9.76 9.42
C SER A 763 -42.42 -8.24 9.64
N GLY A 764 -43.33 -7.50 8.99
CA GLY A 764 -43.39 -6.03 9.03
C GLY A 764 -42.52 -5.32 7.98
N ILE A 765 -41.76 -6.07 7.17
CA ILE A 765 -40.97 -5.51 6.06
C ILE A 765 -41.90 -5.19 4.88
N VAL A 766 -41.75 -4.01 4.30
CA VAL A 766 -42.55 -3.56 3.15
C VAL A 766 -41.73 -3.69 1.87
N PHE A 767 -42.25 -4.39 0.86
CA PHE A 767 -41.66 -4.47 -0.48
C PHE A 767 -42.51 -3.68 -1.47
N ARG A 768 -41.86 -2.98 -2.41
CA ARG A 768 -42.53 -2.29 -3.51
C ARG A 768 -42.26 -3.01 -4.83
N LEU A 769 -43.28 -3.71 -5.33
CA LEU A 769 -43.24 -4.50 -6.54
C LEU A 769 -43.62 -3.68 -7.76
N ARG A 770 -42.76 -3.69 -8.80
CA ARG A 770 -43.08 -3.16 -10.13
C ARG A 770 -42.90 -4.23 -11.19
N ILE A 771 -43.73 -4.22 -12.22
CA ILE A 771 -43.66 -5.18 -13.33
C ILE A 771 -42.78 -4.59 -14.44
N HIS A 772 -41.74 -5.31 -14.85
CA HIS A 772 -40.90 -5.01 -16.00
C HIS A 772 -41.49 -5.66 -17.25
N HIS A 773 -41.69 -4.86 -18.31
CA HIS A 773 -42.13 -5.36 -19.61
C HIS A 773 -41.34 -4.75 -20.77
N GLU A 774 -40.59 -5.60 -21.49
CA GLU A 774 -39.61 -5.19 -22.53
C GLU A 774 -40.23 -4.37 -23.68
N ARG A 775 -41.54 -4.53 -23.95
CA ARG A 775 -42.22 -3.79 -25.02
C ARG A 775 -42.26 -2.28 -24.76
N GLU A 776 -42.25 -1.84 -23.50
CA GLU A 776 -42.25 -0.42 -23.15
C GLU A 776 -41.00 0.28 -23.71
N GLN A 777 -39.83 -0.38 -23.61
CA GLN A 777 -38.59 0.14 -24.18
C GLN A 777 -38.70 0.33 -25.70
N LEU A 778 -39.21 -0.69 -26.41
CA LEU A 778 -39.35 -0.66 -27.86
C LEU A 778 -40.30 0.45 -28.32
N LEU A 779 -41.39 0.68 -27.59
CA LEU A 779 -42.35 1.74 -27.88
C LEU A 779 -41.74 3.13 -27.67
N LEU A 780 -41.00 3.33 -26.58
CA LEU A 780 -40.29 4.59 -26.31
C LEU A 780 -39.19 4.85 -27.35
N GLU A 781 -38.42 3.83 -27.75
CA GLU A 781 -37.41 3.94 -28.80
C GLU A 781 -38.04 4.23 -30.18
N ARG A 782 -39.22 3.68 -30.47
CA ARG A 782 -39.98 3.97 -31.69
C ARG A 782 -40.40 5.44 -31.71
N GLN A 783 -41.01 5.92 -30.63
CA GLN A 783 -41.44 7.32 -30.51
C GLN A 783 -40.27 8.31 -30.63
N LEU A 784 -39.08 7.96 -30.12
CA LEU A 784 -37.89 8.80 -30.25
C LEU A 784 -37.40 8.93 -31.72
N LYS A 785 -37.62 7.89 -32.54
CA LYS A 785 -37.24 7.83 -33.95
C LYS A 785 -38.28 8.46 -34.89
N GLU A 786 -39.48 8.78 -34.41
CA GLU A 786 -40.53 9.38 -35.22
C GLU A 786 -40.13 10.76 -35.78
N LYS A 787 -40.38 10.95 -37.07
CA LYS A 787 -40.12 12.22 -37.78
C LYS A 787 -41.31 13.16 -37.55
N GLY A 788 -41.05 14.39 -37.11
CA GLY A 788 -42.09 15.41 -36.90
C GLY A 788 -42.42 15.73 -35.43
N ALA A 789 -41.90 14.98 -34.45
CA ALA A 789 -42.07 15.31 -33.03
C ALA A 789 -41.27 16.57 -32.64
N SER A 790 -41.87 17.42 -31.78
CA SER A 790 -41.22 18.63 -31.27
C SER A 790 -39.97 18.29 -30.45
N PRO A 791 -38.97 19.20 -30.37
CA PRO A 791 -37.77 18.97 -29.56
C PRO A 791 -38.09 18.65 -28.09
N LEU A 792 -39.09 19.33 -27.51
CA LEU A 792 -39.56 19.10 -26.14
C LEU A 792 -40.17 17.70 -25.98
N ALA A 793 -41.01 17.26 -26.92
CA ALA A 793 -41.60 15.92 -26.88
C ALA A 793 -40.53 14.83 -26.98
N LYS A 794 -39.53 15.01 -27.86
CA LYS A 794 -38.39 14.09 -27.96
C LYS A 794 -37.57 14.03 -26.68
N GLN A 795 -37.37 15.17 -26.00
CA GLN A 795 -36.69 15.22 -24.71
C GLN A 795 -37.48 14.47 -23.62
N GLN A 796 -38.79 14.63 -23.56
CA GLN A 796 -39.66 13.91 -22.61
C GLN A 796 -39.63 12.39 -22.85
N VAL A 797 -39.68 11.95 -24.11
CA VAL A 797 -39.57 10.52 -24.46
C VAL A 797 -38.17 9.97 -24.11
N ALA A 798 -37.10 10.73 -24.40
CA ALA A 798 -35.75 10.34 -24.04
C ALA A 798 -35.57 10.20 -22.52
N TYR A 799 -36.15 11.12 -21.75
CA TYR A 799 -36.18 11.04 -20.29
C TYR A 799 -36.95 9.81 -19.79
N ALA A 800 -38.14 9.55 -20.34
CA ALA A 800 -38.93 8.37 -19.98
C ALA A 800 -38.18 7.06 -20.29
N LEU A 801 -37.47 6.99 -21.43
CA LEU A 801 -36.63 5.85 -21.79
C LEU A 801 -35.45 5.68 -20.80
N ALA A 802 -34.80 6.77 -20.42
CA ALA A 802 -33.72 6.73 -19.42
C ALA A 802 -34.24 6.26 -18.05
N ALA A 803 -35.37 6.79 -17.60
CA ALA A 803 -36.01 6.39 -16.34
C ALA A 803 -36.44 4.91 -16.35
N TYR A 804 -37.00 4.42 -17.47
CA TYR A 804 -37.33 3.01 -17.67
C TYR A 804 -36.09 2.12 -17.53
N LYS A 805 -35.02 2.44 -18.28
CA LYS A 805 -33.76 1.66 -18.24
C LYS A 805 -33.15 1.67 -16.85
N ARG A 806 -33.12 2.83 -16.20
CA ARG A 806 -32.64 2.98 -14.81
C ARG A 806 -33.39 2.03 -13.88
N LEU A 807 -34.71 2.15 -13.82
CA LEU A 807 -35.57 1.43 -12.87
C LEU A 807 -35.61 -0.09 -13.10
N PHE A 808 -35.80 -0.53 -14.35
CA PHE A 808 -36.10 -1.92 -14.66
C PHE A 808 -34.90 -2.75 -15.11
N ILE A 809 -33.83 -2.11 -15.59
CA ILE A 809 -32.64 -2.80 -16.11
C ILE A 809 -31.44 -2.55 -15.21
N GLN A 810 -31.10 -1.29 -14.96
CA GLN A 810 -29.85 -0.94 -14.30
C GLN A 810 -29.90 -1.13 -12.78
N THR A 811 -30.98 -0.75 -12.10
CA THR A 811 -31.08 -0.95 -10.65
C THR A 811 -31.00 -2.43 -10.24
N PRO A 812 -31.73 -3.37 -10.88
CA PRO A 812 -31.58 -4.80 -10.56
C PRO A 812 -30.17 -5.35 -10.81
N ARG A 813 -29.54 -4.96 -11.95
CA ARG A 813 -28.16 -5.37 -12.27
C ARG A 813 -27.16 -4.86 -11.24
N LEU A 814 -27.24 -3.58 -10.88
CA LEU A 814 -26.38 -2.98 -9.86
C LEU A 814 -26.59 -3.66 -8.51
N THR A 815 -27.83 -3.94 -8.14
CA THR A 815 -28.16 -4.63 -6.88
C THR A 815 -27.50 -5.99 -6.82
N GLN A 816 -27.60 -6.80 -7.88
CA GLN A 816 -26.95 -8.10 -7.93
C GLN A 816 -25.41 -7.99 -7.88
N ALA A 817 -24.83 -7.03 -8.60
CA ALA A 817 -23.39 -6.83 -8.65
C ALA A 817 -22.83 -6.41 -7.28
N ILE A 818 -23.46 -5.45 -6.60
CA ILE A 818 -23.04 -5.00 -5.26
C ILE A 818 -23.19 -6.11 -4.22
N ARG A 819 -24.28 -6.89 -4.25
CA ARG A 819 -24.45 -8.05 -3.34
C ARG A 819 -23.30 -9.02 -3.48
N THR A 820 -22.94 -9.35 -4.72
CA THR A 820 -21.82 -10.25 -5.03
C THR A 820 -20.48 -9.67 -4.57
N LEU A 821 -20.28 -8.36 -4.72
CA LEU A 821 -19.07 -7.72 -4.22
C LEU A 821 -19.01 -7.65 -2.69
N CYS A 822 -20.13 -7.49 -1.98
CA CYS A 822 -20.13 -7.45 -0.52
C CYS A 822 -19.74 -8.79 0.11
N THR A 823 -20.02 -9.92 -0.55
CA THR A 823 -19.53 -11.23 -0.08
C THR A 823 -18.02 -11.41 -0.31
N ARG A 824 -17.49 -10.82 -1.39
CA ARG A 824 -16.05 -10.78 -1.68
C ARG A 824 -15.28 -9.77 -0.81
N PHE A 825 -15.92 -8.65 -0.49
CA PHE A 825 -15.35 -7.54 0.28
C PHE A 825 -16.28 -7.21 1.45
N PRO A 826 -16.13 -7.87 2.61
CA PRO A 826 -17.03 -7.70 3.76
C PRO A 826 -17.19 -6.24 4.22
N LEU A 827 -16.14 -5.44 4.06
CA LEU A 827 -16.11 -4.04 4.47
C LEU A 827 -16.64 -3.04 3.42
N LEU A 828 -17.07 -3.52 2.25
CA LEU A 828 -17.65 -2.67 1.21
C LEU A 828 -18.97 -2.04 1.69
N SER A 829 -19.88 -2.85 2.22
CA SER A 829 -21.17 -2.40 2.77
C SER A 829 -21.03 -1.32 3.85
N PRO A 830 -20.25 -1.51 4.94
CA PRO A 830 -20.08 -0.47 5.95
C PRO A 830 -19.38 0.77 5.40
N THR A 831 -18.42 0.63 4.49
CA THR A 831 -17.77 1.79 3.86
C THR A 831 -18.74 2.62 3.02
N ILE A 832 -19.56 1.97 2.18
CA ILE A 832 -20.60 2.65 1.39
C ILE A 832 -21.53 3.44 2.31
N ARG A 833 -21.96 2.82 3.40
CA ARG A 833 -22.89 3.45 4.34
C ARG A 833 -22.24 4.63 5.06
N LEU A 834 -20.97 4.54 5.45
CA LEU A 834 -20.25 5.68 6.05
C LEU A 834 -20.08 6.83 5.05
N VAL A 835 -19.78 6.53 3.78
CA VAL A 835 -19.70 7.57 2.74
C VAL A 835 -21.07 8.21 2.51
N LYS A 836 -22.15 7.43 2.44
CA LYS A 836 -23.53 7.98 2.38
C LYS A 836 -23.84 8.87 3.58
N TYR A 837 -23.46 8.46 4.78
CA TYR A 837 -23.60 9.28 5.99
C TYR A 837 -22.86 10.62 5.84
N TRP A 838 -21.62 10.60 5.34
CA TRP A 838 -20.86 11.82 5.06
C TRP A 838 -21.57 12.74 4.04
N PHE A 839 -22.07 12.21 2.92
CA PHE A 839 -22.86 12.99 1.96
C PHE A 839 -24.14 13.58 2.59
N ASN A 840 -24.80 12.85 3.50
CA ASN A 840 -25.95 13.36 4.25
C ASN A 840 -25.56 14.52 5.18
N CYS A 841 -24.46 14.39 5.93
CA CYS A 841 -23.96 15.45 6.83
C CYS A 841 -23.60 16.73 6.07
N HIS A 842 -23.20 16.63 4.81
CA HIS A 842 -22.93 17.77 3.93
C HIS A 842 -24.16 18.25 3.12
N LEU A 843 -25.35 17.71 3.38
CA LEU A 843 -26.61 18.06 2.71
C LEU A 843 -26.58 17.83 1.18
N LEU A 844 -25.80 16.84 0.73
CA LEU A 844 -25.62 16.53 -0.69
C LEU A 844 -26.49 15.36 -1.18
N ALA A 845 -27.04 14.56 -0.28
CA ALA A 845 -27.77 13.34 -0.65
C ALA A 845 -29.10 13.56 -1.37
N GLY A 846 -29.68 14.77 -1.28
CA GLY A 846 -30.85 15.16 -2.10
C GLY A 846 -30.49 15.44 -3.57
N HIS A 847 -29.21 15.66 -3.86
CA HIS A 847 -28.70 16.01 -5.19
C HIS A 847 -27.85 14.89 -5.81
N VAL A 848 -27.34 13.98 -4.99
CA VAL A 848 -26.49 12.88 -5.44
C VAL A 848 -27.22 11.56 -5.23
N ASN A 849 -27.47 10.84 -6.32
CA ASN A 849 -28.09 9.51 -6.26
C ASN A 849 -27.23 8.54 -5.42
N GLN A 850 -27.89 7.68 -4.66
CA GLN A 850 -27.21 6.75 -3.76
C GLN A 850 -26.31 5.77 -4.52
N GLU A 851 -26.73 5.37 -5.72
CA GLU A 851 -26.00 4.49 -6.62
C GLU A 851 -24.69 5.11 -7.09
N LEU A 852 -24.66 6.44 -7.28
CA LEU A 852 -23.42 7.13 -7.61
C LEU A 852 -22.41 7.04 -6.46
N ILE A 853 -22.88 7.18 -5.23
CA ILE A 853 -22.04 7.02 -4.02
C ILE A 853 -21.54 5.58 -3.91
N GLU A 854 -22.40 4.60 -4.18
CA GLU A 854 -22.03 3.18 -4.21
C GLU A 854 -20.90 2.92 -5.23
N LEU A 855 -21.03 3.45 -6.44
CA LEU A 855 -20.04 3.30 -7.52
C LEU A 855 -18.68 3.93 -7.17
N LEU A 856 -18.68 5.09 -6.51
CA LEU A 856 -17.44 5.73 -6.03
C LEU A 856 -16.67 4.84 -5.06
N VAL A 857 -17.37 4.18 -4.14
CA VAL A 857 -16.74 3.29 -3.16
C VAL A 857 -16.34 1.96 -3.80
N VAL A 858 -17.18 1.38 -4.66
CA VAL A 858 -16.85 0.13 -5.37
C VAL A 858 -15.52 0.26 -6.11
N ARG A 859 -15.28 1.38 -6.80
CA ARG A 859 -14.00 1.65 -7.48
C ARG A 859 -12.79 1.52 -6.56
N VAL A 860 -12.88 1.98 -5.31
CA VAL A 860 -11.77 1.90 -4.35
C VAL A 860 -11.46 0.45 -3.94
N PHE A 861 -12.47 -0.42 -3.89
CA PHE A 861 -12.30 -1.82 -3.54
C PHE A 861 -11.83 -2.68 -4.71
N THR A 862 -12.36 -2.44 -5.91
CA THR A 862 -12.06 -3.25 -7.10
C THR A 862 -10.83 -2.77 -7.86
N GLN A 863 -10.51 -1.48 -7.80
CA GLN A 863 -9.36 -0.84 -8.47
C GLN A 863 -8.46 -0.13 -7.43
N SER A 864 -7.99 -0.89 -6.44
CA SER A 864 -7.37 -0.38 -5.21
C SER A 864 -5.97 0.23 -5.32
N TYR A 865 -5.30 0.07 -6.47
CA TYR A 865 -3.99 0.66 -6.70
C TYR A 865 -4.00 2.19 -6.52
N PRO A 866 -2.96 2.78 -5.90
CA PRO A 866 -1.66 2.18 -5.59
C PRO A 866 -1.57 1.36 -4.30
N TRP A 867 -2.66 1.21 -3.55
CA TRP A 867 -2.73 0.39 -2.33
C TRP A 867 -3.30 -1.01 -2.63
N ASP A 868 -3.43 -1.83 -1.59
CA ASP A 868 -4.23 -3.06 -1.63
C ASP A 868 -5.70 -2.75 -1.35
N SER A 869 -6.63 -3.69 -1.57
CA SER A 869 -8.04 -3.48 -1.25
C SER A 869 -8.24 -3.10 0.23
N PRO A 870 -9.15 -2.16 0.56
CA PRO A 870 -9.33 -1.72 1.93
C PRO A 870 -9.69 -2.85 2.89
N SER A 871 -8.99 -2.90 4.02
CA SER A 871 -9.19 -3.87 5.11
C SER A 871 -9.72 -3.21 6.40
N SER A 872 -10.17 -1.95 6.29
CA SER A 872 -10.92 -1.21 7.30
C SER A 872 -11.88 -0.22 6.66
N VAL A 873 -12.92 0.18 7.42
CA VAL A 873 -13.86 1.24 7.00
C VAL A 873 -13.13 2.57 6.87
N MET A 874 -12.21 2.89 7.79
CA MET A 874 -11.36 4.09 7.74
C MET A 874 -10.62 4.18 6.40
N ALA A 875 -9.87 3.13 6.02
CA ALA A 875 -9.10 3.15 4.79
C ALA A 875 -10.01 3.26 3.55
N GLY A 876 -11.14 2.54 3.53
CA GLY A 876 -12.12 2.60 2.44
C GLY A 876 -12.73 4.00 2.28
N PHE A 877 -13.14 4.61 3.39
CA PHE A 877 -13.73 5.94 3.42
C PHE A 877 -12.73 7.00 2.96
N LEU A 878 -11.55 7.04 3.58
CA LEU A 878 -10.53 8.05 3.27
C LEU A 878 -9.99 7.91 1.85
N ARG A 879 -9.87 6.70 1.32
CA ARG A 879 -9.49 6.48 -0.08
C ARG A 879 -10.58 6.88 -1.06
N THR A 880 -11.86 6.74 -0.69
CA THR A 880 -12.97 7.26 -1.51
C THR A 880 -12.90 8.78 -1.61
N LEU A 881 -12.68 9.46 -0.49
CA LEU A 881 -12.45 10.91 -0.48
C LEU A 881 -11.18 11.29 -1.25
N HIS A 882 -10.12 10.50 -1.15
CA HIS A 882 -8.87 10.73 -1.89
C HIS A 882 -9.07 10.66 -3.40
N VAL A 883 -9.84 9.68 -3.90
CA VAL A 883 -10.21 9.54 -5.31
C VAL A 883 -11.06 10.74 -5.74
N LEU A 884 -12.09 11.08 -4.97
CA LEU A 884 -12.98 12.20 -5.28
C LEU A 884 -12.23 13.55 -5.31
N ALA A 885 -11.25 13.74 -4.43
CA ALA A 885 -10.44 14.98 -4.38
C ALA A 885 -9.51 15.18 -5.58
N ARG A 886 -9.13 14.08 -6.25
CA ARG A 886 -8.16 14.07 -7.35
C ARG A 886 -8.79 13.82 -8.71
N TRP A 887 -10.06 13.40 -8.73
CA TRP A 887 -10.75 13.11 -9.96
C TRP A 887 -11.05 14.40 -10.71
N ASP A 888 -10.34 14.62 -11.81
CA ASP A 888 -10.68 15.64 -12.79
C ASP A 888 -11.81 15.12 -13.69
N TRP A 889 -13.04 15.26 -13.20
CA TRP A 889 -14.24 14.83 -13.94
C TRP A 889 -14.46 15.60 -15.25
N GLN A 890 -13.75 16.71 -15.49
CA GLN A 890 -13.83 17.41 -16.77
C GLN A 890 -13.11 16.65 -17.87
N GLN A 891 -11.94 16.08 -17.56
CA GLN A 891 -11.06 15.42 -18.52
C GLN A 891 -11.19 13.89 -18.53
N GLU A 892 -11.63 13.29 -17.42
CA GLU A 892 -11.65 11.83 -17.28
C GLU A 892 -13.00 11.29 -16.79
N PRO A 893 -13.54 10.23 -17.41
CA PRO A 893 -14.69 9.51 -16.87
C PRO A 893 -14.29 8.63 -15.67
N LEU A 894 -15.21 8.41 -14.74
CA LEU A 894 -15.05 7.39 -13.70
C LEU A 894 -15.51 6.04 -14.22
N MET A 895 -14.57 5.18 -14.61
CA MET A 895 -14.86 3.78 -14.94
C MET A 895 -14.81 2.90 -13.68
N VAL A 896 -15.82 2.05 -13.48
CA VAL A 896 -15.95 1.14 -12.34
C VAL A 896 -15.99 -0.29 -12.85
N ASP A 897 -15.17 -1.16 -12.27
CA ASP A 897 -15.10 -2.57 -12.64
C ASP A 897 -15.84 -3.44 -11.62
N PHE A 898 -16.90 -4.14 -12.05
CA PHE A 898 -17.59 -5.17 -11.26
C PHE A 898 -17.03 -6.59 -11.49
N GLY A 899 -16.08 -6.75 -12.42
CA GLY A 899 -15.37 -8.00 -12.69
C GLY A 899 -15.18 -8.31 -14.18
N GLU A 900 -15.91 -7.64 -15.07
CA GLU A 900 -15.93 -7.93 -16.51
C GLU A 900 -15.50 -6.72 -17.36
N LEU A 901 -14.92 -5.68 -16.76
CA LEU A 901 -14.49 -4.48 -17.51
C LEU A 901 -13.26 -4.78 -18.38
N ASN A 902 -13.50 -4.90 -19.69
CA ASN A 902 -12.49 -5.17 -20.71
C ASN A 902 -12.11 -3.91 -21.52
N LYS A 903 -11.08 -4.03 -22.39
CA LYS A 903 -10.57 -2.91 -23.19
C LYS A 903 -11.59 -2.33 -24.17
N GLU A 904 -12.38 -3.17 -24.82
CA GLU A 904 -13.41 -2.74 -25.78
C GLU A 904 -14.47 -1.88 -25.09
N SER A 905 -14.95 -2.31 -23.92
CA SER A 905 -15.90 -1.55 -23.10
C SER A 905 -15.31 -0.22 -22.63
N MET A 906 -14.03 -0.19 -22.20
CA MET A 906 -13.37 1.06 -21.80
C MET A 906 -13.25 2.06 -22.95
N GLU A 907 -12.88 1.59 -24.16
CA GLU A 907 -12.81 2.43 -25.35
C GLU A 907 -14.19 2.98 -25.75
N ALA A 908 -15.24 2.16 -25.65
CA ALA A 908 -16.61 2.58 -25.90
C ALA A 908 -17.07 3.65 -24.89
N ILE A 909 -16.76 3.46 -23.61
CA ILE A 909 -17.04 4.42 -22.55
C ILE A 909 -16.30 5.75 -22.82
N GLN A 910 -15.01 5.69 -23.14
CA GLN A 910 -14.21 6.89 -23.44
C GLN A 910 -14.73 7.66 -24.65
N THR A 911 -15.17 6.93 -25.69
CA THR A 911 -15.78 7.53 -26.89
C THR A 911 -17.07 8.27 -26.52
N ARG A 912 -17.92 7.66 -25.69
CA ARG A 912 -19.16 8.30 -25.22
C ARG A 912 -18.89 9.50 -24.32
N PHE A 913 -17.92 9.40 -23.43
CA PHE A 913 -17.49 10.53 -22.59
C PHE A 913 -17.06 11.72 -23.45
N SER A 914 -16.20 11.49 -24.45
CA SER A 914 -15.76 12.53 -25.39
C SER A 914 -16.92 13.13 -26.17
N ALA A 915 -17.89 12.32 -26.58
CA ALA A 915 -19.10 12.80 -27.26
C ALA A 915 -19.98 13.67 -26.34
N TRP A 916 -20.13 13.30 -25.07
CA TRP A 916 -20.83 14.13 -24.09
C TRP A 916 -20.12 15.44 -23.82
N ARG A 917 -18.78 15.43 -23.70
CA ARG A 917 -17.98 16.64 -23.50
C ARG A 917 -17.95 17.57 -24.71
N SER A 918 -18.15 17.05 -25.92
CA SER A 918 -18.29 17.89 -27.11
C SER A 918 -19.69 18.53 -27.22
N VAL A 919 -20.73 17.81 -26.80
CA VAL A 919 -22.12 18.31 -26.79
C VAL A 919 -22.40 19.26 -25.63
N ASP A 920 -21.83 19.00 -24.46
CA ASP A 920 -21.96 19.83 -23.25
C ASP A 920 -20.57 20.21 -22.67
N PRO A 921 -19.80 21.09 -23.36
CA PRO A 921 -18.47 21.50 -22.90
C PRO A 921 -18.49 22.24 -21.56
N ALA A 922 -19.60 22.92 -21.26
CA ALA A 922 -19.80 23.66 -20.02
C ALA A 922 -20.30 22.78 -18.86
N MET A 923 -20.59 21.50 -19.11
CA MET A 923 -21.06 20.52 -18.12
C MET A 923 -22.34 20.96 -17.38
N ASN A 924 -23.25 21.64 -18.10
CA ASN A 924 -24.50 22.15 -17.53
C ASN A 924 -25.50 21.03 -17.22
N THR A 925 -25.46 19.94 -18.00
CA THR A 925 -26.40 18.82 -17.95
C THR A 925 -25.79 17.58 -17.32
N VAL A 926 -24.53 17.26 -17.64
CA VAL A 926 -23.82 16.08 -17.14
C VAL A 926 -22.46 16.50 -16.60
N ALA A 927 -22.41 16.78 -15.30
CA ALA A 927 -21.16 17.10 -14.62
C ALA A 927 -20.32 15.83 -14.39
N LEU A 928 -20.91 14.84 -13.74
CA LEU A 928 -20.24 13.58 -13.40
C LEU A 928 -20.60 12.52 -14.45
N PHE A 929 -19.57 11.86 -14.98
CA PHE A 929 -19.73 10.75 -15.92
C PHE A 929 -19.14 9.49 -15.28
N VAL A 930 -20.00 8.53 -14.93
CA VAL A 930 -19.61 7.31 -14.19
C VAL A 930 -20.21 6.09 -14.88
N ALA A 931 -19.34 5.25 -15.43
CA ALA A 931 -19.70 4.09 -16.23
C ALA A 931 -19.06 2.81 -15.67
N SER A 932 -19.60 1.67 -16.07
CA SER A 932 -19.10 0.34 -15.68
C SER A 932 -19.29 -0.69 -16.79
N ASP A 933 -18.84 -1.91 -16.55
CA ASP A 933 -19.09 -3.09 -17.38
C ASP A 933 -20.58 -3.44 -17.51
N ILE A 934 -21.39 -3.15 -16.49
CA ILE A 934 -22.85 -3.38 -16.53
C ILE A 934 -23.65 -2.17 -17.06
N ASP A 935 -23.07 -0.97 -17.02
CA ASP A 935 -23.66 0.27 -17.51
C ASP A 935 -22.63 1.15 -18.24
N THR A 936 -22.58 1.02 -19.55
CA THR A 936 -21.64 1.75 -20.40
C THR A 936 -22.14 3.16 -20.80
N ASP A 937 -23.36 3.55 -20.41
CA ASP A 937 -23.95 4.84 -20.82
C ASP A 937 -23.35 6.01 -20.03
N GLY A 938 -22.92 5.78 -18.79
CA GLY A 938 -22.16 6.72 -17.97
C GLY A 938 -22.94 7.85 -17.33
N VAL A 939 -24.22 8.01 -17.68
CA VAL A 939 -25.09 9.12 -17.24
C VAL A 939 -26.32 8.67 -16.47
N THR A 940 -26.55 7.35 -16.36
CA THR A 940 -27.72 6.74 -15.72
C THR A 940 -28.00 7.27 -14.31
N TRP A 941 -26.93 7.48 -13.53
CA TRP A 941 -27.00 7.90 -12.13
C TRP A 941 -26.66 9.38 -11.90
N THR A 942 -26.40 10.14 -12.97
CA THR A 942 -25.93 11.53 -12.89
C THR A 942 -26.80 12.51 -13.66
N GLN A 943 -27.71 12.04 -14.50
CA GLN A 943 -28.69 12.89 -15.17
C GLN A 943 -29.87 13.19 -14.21
N HIS A 944 -30.12 14.48 -13.95
CA HIS A 944 -31.22 14.93 -13.10
C HIS A 944 -32.58 14.95 -13.81
N GLU A 945 -33.65 14.88 -13.02
CA GLU A 945 -35.02 15.01 -13.49
C GLU A 945 -35.28 16.45 -13.98
N ILE A 946 -36.07 16.59 -15.05
CA ILE A 946 -36.36 17.84 -15.77
C ILE A 946 -36.99 18.95 -14.88
N ALA A 947 -37.43 18.63 -13.65
CA ALA A 947 -38.24 19.50 -12.81
C ALA A 947 -37.48 20.51 -11.92
N ALA A 948 -36.15 20.46 -11.81
CA ALA A 948 -35.40 21.46 -11.05
C ALA A 948 -34.36 22.13 -11.96
N GLY A 949 -34.57 23.42 -12.28
CA GLY A 949 -33.75 24.22 -13.19
C GLY A 949 -32.30 24.51 -12.74
N ALA A 950 -31.70 23.66 -11.92
CA ALA A 950 -30.28 23.71 -11.56
C ALA A 950 -29.66 22.32 -11.81
N GLY A 951 -28.79 22.21 -12.81
CA GLY A 951 -27.99 21.00 -13.03
C GLY A 951 -27.08 20.68 -11.84
N LEU A 952 -26.42 19.51 -11.85
CA LEU A 952 -25.46 19.12 -10.80
C LEU A 952 -24.29 20.08 -10.63
N TRP A 953 -24.03 20.93 -11.63
CA TRP A 953 -22.87 21.81 -11.70
C TRP A 953 -22.62 22.66 -10.44
N PRO A 954 -23.59 23.42 -9.89
CA PRO A 954 -23.36 24.23 -8.68
C PRO A 954 -23.06 23.39 -7.43
N TYR A 955 -23.55 22.14 -7.38
CA TYR A 955 -23.34 21.22 -6.26
C TYR A 955 -22.02 20.45 -6.40
N CYS A 956 -21.63 20.08 -7.62
CA CYS A 956 -20.28 19.61 -7.93
C CYS A 956 -19.24 20.68 -7.61
N VAL A 957 -19.52 21.95 -7.92
CA VAL A 957 -18.67 23.09 -7.51
C VAL A 957 -18.60 23.23 -5.98
N ARG A 958 -19.63 22.82 -5.23
CA ARG A 958 -19.56 22.72 -3.75
C ARG A 958 -18.75 21.52 -3.26
N LEU A 959 -18.73 20.39 -3.97
CA LEU A 959 -17.85 19.25 -3.66
C LEU A 959 -16.36 19.62 -3.80
N VAL A 960 -16.00 20.48 -4.76
CA VAL A 960 -14.61 20.91 -5.03
C VAL A 960 -13.88 21.54 -3.84
N PRO A 961 -14.48 22.44 -3.01
CA PRO A 961 -13.82 22.94 -1.81
C PRO A 961 -13.91 21.97 -0.62
N TYR A 962 -15.03 21.25 -0.42
CA TYR A 962 -15.20 20.42 0.78
C TYR A 962 -14.22 19.25 0.84
N VAL A 963 -14.04 18.50 -0.26
CA VAL A 963 -13.20 17.28 -0.23
C VAL A 963 -11.71 17.60 -0.02
N PRO A 964 -11.12 18.59 -0.73
CA PRO A 964 -9.77 19.06 -0.43
C PRO A 964 -9.69 19.76 0.92
N SER A 965 -10.74 20.41 1.43
CA SER A 965 -10.72 21.01 2.79
C SER A 965 -10.70 19.94 3.88
N THR A 966 -11.54 18.90 3.85
CA THR A 966 -11.52 17.79 4.81
C THR A 966 -10.17 17.06 4.79
N LEU A 967 -9.52 16.96 3.63
CA LEU A 967 -8.15 16.45 3.53
C LEU A 967 -7.10 17.48 3.99
N ARG A 968 -7.22 18.79 3.65
CA ARG A 968 -6.27 19.87 3.99
C ARG A 968 -6.31 20.34 5.44
N PHE A 969 -7.49 20.39 6.07
CA PHE A 969 -7.66 20.67 7.51
C PHE A 969 -6.91 19.62 8.34
N ARG A 970 -6.83 18.38 7.82
CA ARG A 970 -5.98 17.31 8.39
C ARG A 970 -4.51 17.43 8.03
N TYR A 971 -4.16 17.91 6.83
CA TYR A 971 -2.75 18.16 6.44
C TYR A 971 -2.09 19.32 7.20
N GLN A 972 -2.86 20.30 7.72
CA GLN A 972 -2.32 21.44 8.48
C GLN A 972 -2.07 21.15 9.97
N HIS A 973 -2.62 20.07 10.53
CA HIS A 973 -2.40 19.64 11.91
C HIS A 973 -1.47 18.42 11.99
N SER A 974 -0.23 18.60 11.53
CA SER A 974 0.93 17.82 11.99
C SER A 974 1.68 18.70 13.01
N PRO A 975 1.98 18.25 14.25
CA PRO A 975 2.12 19.15 15.37
C PRO A 975 3.41 19.96 15.34
N GLY A 976 3.27 21.29 15.38
CA GLY A 976 4.22 22.19 16.04
C GLY A 976 4.01 22.13 17.56
N PRO A 977 5.05 22.38 18.38
CA PRO A 977 4.99 22.13 19.82
C PRO A 977 4.29 23.29 20.54
N ALA A 978 3.07 23.09 21.03
CA ALA A 978 2.53 23.90 22.12
C ALA A 978 1.40 23.16 22.85
N THR A 979 1.72 22.75 24.08
CA THR A 979 0.84 22.63 25.27
C THR A 979 -0.44 21.79 25.18
N GLY A 980 -0.36 20.62 25.82
CA GLY A 980 -1.32 20.13 26.82
C GLY A 980 -2.82 20.22 26.52
N THR A 981 -3.43 19.05 26.35
CA THR A 981 -4.84 18.79 26.75
C THR A 981 -5.96 19.45 25.93
N ILE A 982 -5.74 19.78 24.65
CA ILE A 982 -6.82 20.32 23.76
C ILE A 982 -6.93 19.54 22.42
N GLY A 983 -6.22 18.42 22.26
CA GLY A 983 -6.11 17.70 20.97
C GLY A 983 -7.37 16.96 20.49
N THR A 984 -8.29 16.58 21.37
CA THR A 984 -9.48 15.78 20.99
C THR A 984 -10.70 16.61 20.60
N ALA A 985 -10.69 17.92 20.86
CA ALA A 985 -11.87 18.78 20.67
C ALA A 985 -11.99 19.37 19.25
N TYR A 986 -10.88 19.59 18.55
CA TYR A 986 -10.86 20.23 17.22
C TYR A 986 -10.96 19.22 16.06
N GLU A 987 -10.54 17.97 16.25
CA GLU A 987 -10.61 16.89 15.25
C GLU A 987 -12.05 16.42 14.98
N ILE A 988 -12.99 16.80 15.84
CA ILE A 988 -14.42 16.47 15.81
C ILE A 988 -15.26 17.65 15.28
N GLN A 989 -14.71 18.86 15.15
CA GLN A 989 -15.54 20.07 14.95
C GLN A 989 -16.20 20.14 13.55
N GLU A 990 -15.62 19.56 12.49
CA GLU A 990 -16.31 19.46 11.18
C GLU A 990 -17.47 18.45 11.19
N LEU A 991 -17.38 17.37 11.98
CA LEU A 991 -18.48 16.39 12.14
C LEU A 991 -19.53 16.88 13.17
N ARG A 992 -19.13 17.62 14.22
CA ARG A 992 -20.04 18.26 15.18
C ARG A 992 -20.75 19.50 14.63
N CYS A 993 -20.13 20.26 13.72
CA CYS A 993 -20.83 21.34 13.02
C CYS A 993 -22.01 20.81 12.18
N ALA A 994 -21.98 19.54 11.76
CA ALA A 994 -23.12 18.89 11.13
C ALA A 994 -24.19 18.39 12.12
N GLU A 995 -23.83 18.05 13.37
CA GLU A 995 -24.80 17.69 14.43
C GLU A 995 -25.68 18.87 14.88
N ASN A 996 -25.25 20.12 14.70
CA ASN A 996 -26.10 21.28 14.98
C ASN A 996 -27.07 21.62 13.83
N CYS A 997 -26.98 20.95 12.68
CA CYS A 997 -27.88 21.12 11.54
C CYS A 997 -28.95 20.02 11.43
N THR A 998 -28.93 18.98 12.27
CA THR A 998 -29.91 17.87 12.24
C THR A 998 -31.26 18.18 12.89
N ASN A 999 -31.52 19.45 13.25
CA ASN A 999 -32.84 19.95 13.66
C ASN A 999 -33.61 20.66 12.52
N CYS A 1000 -33.30 20.37 11.25
CA CYS A 1000 -34.10 20.80 10.10
C CYS A 1000 -34.30 19.67 9.09
#